data_AF-A0A328YMN1-F1
#
_entry.id   AF-A0A328YMN1-F1
#
_cell.length_a   1.000
_cell.length_b   1.000
_cell.length_c   1.000
_cell.angle_alpha   90.00
_cell.angle_beta   90.00
_cell.angle_gamma   90.00
#
_symmetry.space_group_name_H-M   'P 1'
#
loop_
_entity.id
_entity.type
_entity.pdbx_description
1 polymer ?
#
loop_
_entity_poly.entity_id
_entity_poly.type
_entity_poly.pdbx_seq_one_letter_code
_entity_poly.pdbx_strand_id
1 'polypeptide(L)'
;MKLFFTSLSLVFVVHTNLAQDKTFDALKEKTKTHILYDRVYAVSNATKLNPQKLNTNTFLQAYSEIQRSDFDHRLPNVDELKTEANNGFINQIIPLSLLITDFETIKTSDITNGTLFLNSKNEMDVATGKDVLFDSHELCLMGALLPKTKSKKVDFLLKDNLIFNTTYKKIISISYRYETSEKWNLLEIDQPFQIEFTENGLQTIYFKTKLSTGETKEQSIVLNVDFQDRTLKKNTTTSSQSTINPITATIPYQGYDETQGFLGQGEYQIFPDTVDGVLDKPIFLLDGFDPGDSRNIAGIYSLLNYGTSGQNLGDMVRAQGYDLVILNFPTYTRTGTSTVVDGGVDYIQRNAMILVELINQINAQKIGTAKNVVIGPSMGGLISRYALRYMEQHGLNHDTRLYLSFDSPHLGANVPIGFQHLFNYLGFGPVADVTMQSLVNGMLKSPAAREMLIDHFEGHLQSGSVTEFLTTPTTALQPVGCPNFRQVFQNELNTMGFPTTTRNIAIANGAGNGTMTGTPGMVVMNHTFNTSSTQRAIINLNFTPSIAQNSIEVSHFKGQQWVIFWFTAYESIAKSKAPSYTDGLDSAPGGRYDMSSLSSMTTGNSMLTEFMNNLQIMYFDFIPAWSSMSISNTTNLYSPVAGNTATPFVASYLPNTNENHVTLTPDNVTFALNEILIPNLNTNTQIFENNIWVENPIEDVLKLHSNYTLTHATFSITDALGKTIYTSTEQTINYEMELPISLQKGIYILTIQSDQGVFVKKLCKS
;
A
#
# COMPACT_ATOMS: atom_id res chain seq x y z
N MET A 1 36.90 -50.12 20.39
CA MET A 1 37.84 -49.23 19.70
C MET A 1 37.00 -48.28 18.83
N LYS A 2 36.71 -47.09 19.36
CA LYS A 2 35.93 -46.03 18.70
C LYS A 2 36.90 -45.23 17.81
N LEU A 3 36.55 -45.00 16.54
CA LEU A 3 37.17 -43.94 15.75
C LEU A 3 36.11 -42.85 15.53
N PHE A 4 36.43 -41.66 16.04
CA PHE A 4 35.72 -40.42 15.82
C PHE A 4 36.07 -39.87 14.43
N PHE A 5 35.07 -39.53 13.62
CA PHE A 5 35.21 -38.57 12.53
C PHE A 5 34.60 -37.26 13.01
N THR A 6 35.46 -36.29 13.32
CA THR A 6 35.11 -34.90 13.60
C THR A 6 34.78 -34.19 12.30
N SER A 7 33.51 -33.81 12.14
CA SER A 7 33.02 -32.82 11.19
C SER A 7 33.54 -31.43 11.58
N LEU A 8 34.34 -30.81 10.71
CA LEU A 8 34.78 -29.44 10.88
C LEU A 8 33.71 -28.51 10.28
N SER A 9 32.83 -28.03 11.15
CA SER A 9 31.86 -26.97 10.85
C SER A 9 32.62 -25.64 10.73
N LEU A 10 32.84 -25.15 9.51
CA LEU A 10 33.33 -23.78 9.32
C LEU A 10 32.12 -22.84 9.37
N VAL A 11 31.89 -22.26 10.55
CA VAL A 11 30.98 -21.14 10.75
C VAL A 11 31.61 -19.93 10.07
N PHE A 12 31.11 -19.54 8.89
CA PHE A 12 31.34 -18.20 8.37
C PHE A 12 30.39 -17.25 9.09
N VAL A 13 30.91 -16.53 10.08
CA VAL A 13 30.28 -15.31 10.58
C VAL A 13 30.49 -14.26 9.49
N VAL A 14 29.52 -14.11 8.60
CA VAL A 14 29.47 -12.99 7.65
C VAL A 14 29.12 -11.76 8.47
N HIS A 15 30.15 -11.02 8.87
CA HIS A 15 29.97 -9.62 9.25
C HIS A 15 29.43 -8.90 8.01
N THR A 16 28.38 -8.12 8.22
CA THR A 16 27.73 -7.23 7.27
C THR A 16 28.69 -6.15 6.78
N ASN A 17 29.59 -6.53 5.89
CA ASN A 17 30.07 -5.69 4.83
C ASN A 17 29.56 -6.38 3.57
N LEU A 18 28.65 -5.75 2.84
CA LEU A 18 28.30 -6.13 1.48
C LEU A 18 29.64 -6.40 0.77
N ALA A 19 29.97 -7.68 0.54
CA ALA A 19 31.29 -8.05 0.07
C ALA A 19 31.49 -7.38 -1.29
N GLN A 20 32.27 -6.29 -1.31
CA GLN A 20 32.66 -5.64 -2.54
C GLN A 20 33.34 -6.70 -3.39
N ASP A 21 32.83 -6.86 -4.61
CA ASP A 21 33.43 -7.73 -5.60
C ASP A 21 34.89 -7.31 -5.79
N LYS A 22 35.82 -8.20 -5.43
CA LYS A 22 37.25 -7.97 -5.60
C LYS A 22 37.68 -8.04 -7.07
N THR A 23 36.76 -8.43 -7.96
CA THR A 23 37.02 -8.53 -9.40
C THR A 23 37.68 -7.28 -9.96
N PHE A 24 37.48 -6.08 -9.41
CA PHE A 24 38.08 -4.87 -9.95
C PHE A 24 39.18 -4.24 -9.09
N ASP A 25 39.57 -4.85 -7.97
CA ASP A 25 40.51 -4.24 -7.02
C ASP A 25 41.89 -3.96 -7.64
N ALA A 26 42.33 -4.79 -8.58
CA ALA A 26 43.59 -4.59 -9.32
C ALA A 26 43.58 -3.33 -10.21
N LEU A 27 42.40 -2.79 -10.54
CA LEU A 27 42.26 -1.58 -11.34
C LEU A 27 42.30 -0.29 -10.50
N LYS A 28 42.28 -0.37 -9.16
CA LYS A 28 42.26 0.81 -8.27
C LYS A 28 43.30 1.86 -8.67
N GLU A 29 44.58 1.46 -8.68
CA GLU A 29 45.72 2.34 -8.99
C GLU A 29 45.81 2.74 -10.47
N LYS A 30 44.92 2.21 -11.32
CA LYS A 30 44.83 2.55 -12.75
C LYS A 30 43.76 3.61 -13.02
N THR A 31 42.78 3.75 -12.14
CA THR A 31 41.75 4.79 -12.21
C THR A 31 42.29 6.12 -11.71
N LYS A 32 41.82 7.24 -12.27
CA LYS A 32 42.21 8.60 -11.81
C LYS A 32 41.34 9.09 -10.67
N THR A 33 40.08 8.69 -10.66
CA THR A 33 39.06 9.14 -9.71
C THR A 33 39.00 8.26 -8.46
N HIS A 34 39.54 7.03 -8.56
CA HIS A 34 39.36 5.95 -7.59
C HIS A 34 37.90 5.53 -7.40
N ILE A 35 37.02 5.88 -8.35
CA ILE A 35 35.61 5.46 -8.37
C ILE A 35 35.36 4.76 -9.69
N LEU A 36 35.24 3.44 -9.64
CA LEU A 36 34.96 2.61 -10.82
C LEU A 36 33.53 2.08 -10.77
N TYR A 37 32.66 2.63 -11.59
CA TYR A 37 31.23 2.35 -11.53
C TYR A 37 30.88 0.91 -11.94
N ASP A 38 31.71 0.24 -12.74
CA ASP A 38 31.54 -1.18 -13.08
C ASP A 38 31.60 -2.14 -11.87
N ARG A 39 32.06 -1.66 -10.70
CA ARG A 39 32.06 -2.42 -9.44
C ARG A 39 30.66 -2.68 -8.88
N VAL A 40 29.66 -1.95 -9.37
CA VAL A 40 28.28 -2.02 -8.89
C VAL A 40 27.32 -2.29 -10.04
N TYR A 41 26.11 -2.75 -9.71
CA TYR A 41 25.02 -2.79 -10.68
C TYR A 41 24.49 -1.38 -10.91
N ALA A 42 24.43 -0.97 -12.18
CA ALA A 42 24.02 0.38 -12.59
C ALA A 42 22.49 0.57 -12.57
N VAL A 43 21.86 0.56 -11.40
CA VAL A 43 20.40 0.73 -11.25
C VAL A 43 19.99 2.19 -11.52
N SER A 44 20.71 3.17 -10.95
CA SER A 44 20.47 4.59 -11.24
C SER A 44 20.93 5.02 -12.64
N ASN A 45 21.81 4.22 -13.25
CA ASN A 45 22.51 4.52 -14.48
C ASN A 45 23.19 5.91 -14.44
N ALA A 46 24.03 6.13 -13.42
CA ALA A 46 24.69 7.40 -13.12
C ALA A 46 25.40 8.03 -14.34
N THR A 47 25.87 7.22 -15.30
CA THR A 47 26.50 7.69 -16.56
C THR A 47 25.56 8.51 -17.46
N LYS A 48 24.25 8.31 -17.34
CA LYS A 48 23.21 8.97 -18.16
C LYS A 48 22.10 9.58 -17.30
N LEU A 49 22.31 9.66 -15.99
CA LEU A 49 21.29 10.09 -15.06
C LEU A 49 20.93 11.55 -15.30
N ASN A 50 19.64 11.83 -15.44
CA ASN A 50 19.15 13.19 -15.60
C ASN A 50 19.13 13.92 -14.23
N PRO A 51 19.85 15.04 -14.06
CA PRO A 51 19.86 15.78 -12.79
C PRO A 51 18.58 16.61 -12.56
N GLN A 52 17.60 16.52 -13.47
CA GLN A 52 16.32 17.22 -13.36
C GLN A 52 15.23 16.29 -12.82
N LYS A 53 14.35 16.86 -11.99
CA LYS A 53 13.20 16.20 -11.36
C LYS A 53 13.58 14.93 -10.59
N LEU A 54 14.70 14.96 -9.88
CA LEU A 54 15.15 13.86 -9.04
C LEU A 54 14.19 13.64 -7.88
N ASN A 55 13.75 12.41 -7.69
CA ASN A 55 13.09 12.00 -6.45
C ASN A 55 14.12 11.47 -5.43
N THR A 56 13.69 11.32 -4.17
CA THR A 56 14.53 10.84 -3.07
C THR A 56 15.22 9.51 -3.38
N ASN A 57 14.49 8.52 -3.90
CA ASN A 57 15.05 7.19 -4.16
C ASN A 57 16.10 7.21 -5.27
N THR A 58 15.88 7.97 -6.35
CA THR A 58 16.87 8.12 -7.43
C THR A 58 18.16 8.75 -6.91
N PHE A 59 18.06 9.79 -6.07
CA PHE A 59 19.24 10.40 -5.45
C PHE A 59 19.97 9.40 -4.54
N LEU A 60 19.26 8.74 -3.62
CA LEU A 60 19.85 7.77 -2.70
C LEU A 60 20.45 6.56 -3.43
N GLN A 61 19.84 6.12 -4.54
CA GLN A 61 20.38 5.05 -5.38
C GLN A 61 21.70 5.46 -6.02
N ALA A 62 21.75 6.63 -6.68
CA ALA A 62 22.98 7.14 -7.27
C ALA A 62 24.07 7.34 -6.22
N TYR A 63 23.71 7.90 -5.05
CA TYR A 63 24.62 8.05 -3.92
C TYR A 63 25.17 6.69 -3.46
N SER A 64 24.31 5.69 -3.22
CA SER A 64 24.69 4.34 -2.78
C SER A 64 25.64 3.65 -3.78
N GLU A 65 25.38 3.80 -5.08
CA GLU A 65 26.22 3.22 -6.12
C GLU A 65 27.61 3.89 -6.19
N ILE A 66 27.68 5.22 -6.11
CA ILE A 66 28.97 5.94 -6.04
C ILE A 66 29.72 5.57 -4.76
N GLN A 67 29.03 5.54 -3.62
CA GLN A 67 29.59 5.14 -2.32
C GLN A 67 30.19 3.73 -2.36
N ARG A 68 29.52 2.77 -2.99
CA ARG A 68 30.01 1.38 -3.10
C ARG A 68 31.06 1.19 -4.18
N SER A 69 31.11 2.03 -5.21
CA SER A 69 32.12 1.98 -6.28
C SER A 69 33.42 2.71 -5.91
N ASP A 70 33.40 3.58 -4.91
CA ASP A 70 34.59 4.27 -4.40
C ASP A 70 35.57 3.31 -3.71
N PHE A 71 36.79 3.22 -4.25
CA PHE A 71 37.89 2.44 -3.68
C PHE A 71 38.48 3.06 -2.41
N ASP A 72 38.25 4.34 -2.17
CA ASP A 72 38.79 5.07 -1.03
C ASP A 72 37.79 5.22 0.11
N HIS A 73 36.54 4.77 -0.09
CA HIS A 73 35.47 4.81 0.92
C HIS A 73 35.26 6.22 1.51
N ARG A 74 35.29 7.26 0.68
CA ARG A 74 35.18 8.67 1.10
C ARG A 74 33.75 9.07 1.49
N LEU A 75 32.76 8.29 1.05
CA LEU A 75 31.35 8.56 1.28
C LEU A 75 30.81 7.71 2.44
N PRO A 76 30.06 8.30 3.40
CA PRO A 76 29.40 7.54 4.45
C PRO A 76 28.32 6.61 3.90
N ASN A 77 27.90 5.65 4.73
CA ASN A 77 26.86 4.71 4.33
C ASN A 77 25.54 5.44 4.04
N VAL A 78 24.85 5.07 2.96
CA VAL A 78 23.52 5.63 2.61
C VAL A 78 22.50 5.54 3.76
N ASP A 79 22.65 4.59 4.68
CA ASP A 79 21.80 4.48 5.89
C ASP A 79 21.97 5.67 6.85
N GLU A 80 23.11 6.37 6.83
CA GLU A 80 23.30 7.63 7.56
C GLU A 80 22.40 8.75 6.98
N LEU A 81 22.25 8.82 5.65
CA LEU A 81 21.34 9.76 5.01
C LEU A 81 19.87 9.43 5.33
N LYS A 82 19.51 8.14 5.42
CA LYS A 82 18.17 7.72 5.86
C LYS A 82 17.92 8.09 7.33
N THR A 83 18.96 8.04 8.17
CA THR A 83 18.89 8.51 9.56
C THR A 83 18.66 10.02 9.62
N GLU A 84 19.36 10.79 8.80
CA GLU A 84 19.11 12.23 8.70
C GLU A 84 17.72 12.55 8.13
N ALA A 85 17.17 11.73 7.23
CA ALA A 85 15.78 11.86 6.79
C ALA A 85 14.79 11.74 7.96
N ASN A 86 14.97 10.73 8.82
CA ASN A 86 14.16 10.57 10.04
C ASN A 86 14.31 11.76 10.99
N ASN A 87 15.53 12.25 11.19
CA ASN A 87 15.78 13.46 11.99
C ASN A 87 15.07 14.68 11.38
N GLY A 88 15.05 14.80 10.05
CA GLY A 88 14.30 15.83 9.33
C GLY A 88 12.81 15.73 9.61
N PHE A 89 12.22 14.53 9.49
CA PHE A 89 10.81 14.30 9.75
C PHE A 89 10.41 14.73 11.17
N ILE A 90 11.19 14.33 12.17
CA ILE A 90 10.95 14.67 13.59
C ILE A 90 10.96 16.19 13.81
N ASN A 91 11.90 16.89 13.15
CA ASN A 91 12.07 18.33 13.28
C ASN A 91 11.20 19.14 12.29
N GLN A 92 10.36 18.48 11.49
CA GLN A 92 9.53 19.10 10.44
C GLN A 92 10.34 19.90 9.40
N ILE A 93 11.56 19.44 9.10
CA ILE A 93 12.47 20.03 8.12
C ILE A 93 12.76 18.98 7.06
N ILE A 94 12.79 19.36 5.79
CA ILE A 94 13.27 18.50 4.69
C ILE A 94 14.77 18.67 4.56
N PRO A 95 15.58 17.64 4.92
CA PRO A 95 17.01 17.70 4.71
C PRO A 95 17.31 17.59 3.21
N LEU A 96 18.20 18.45 2.74
CA LEU A 96 18.78 18.38 1.41
C LEU A 96 20.18 17.75 1.51
N SER A 97 20.59 17.06 0.45
CA SER A 97 21.96 16.58 0.30
C SER A 97 22.46 16.85 -1.11
N LEU A 98 23.76 17.15 -1.21
CA LEU A 98 24.44 17.46 -2.46
C LEU A 98 25.58 16.47 -2.68
N LEU A 99 25.58 15.78 -3.82
CA LEU A 99 26.68 14.92 -4.27
C LEU A 99 27.39 15.57 -5.45
N ILE A 100 28.71 15.71 -5.38
CA ILE A 100 29.61 16.15 -6.45
C ILE A 100 30.69 15.10 -6.62
N THR A 101 30.72 14.44 -7.77
CA THR A 101 31.66 13.34 -8.01
C THR A 101 32.09 13.27 -9.46
N ASP A 102 33.35 12.92 -9.69
CA ASP A 102 33.85 12.43 -10.97
C ASP A 102 34.09 10.93 -10.81
N PHE A 103 33.77 10.11 -11.81
CA PHE A 103 33.93 8.66 -11.75
C PHE A 103 34.26 8.08 -13.12
N GLU A 104 34.67 6.82 -13.15
CA GLU A 104 35.15 6.14 -14.36
C GLU A 104 34.37 4.86 -14.67
N THR A 105 34.32 4.50 -15.96
CA THR A 105 33.81 3.20 -16.46
C THR A 105 34.79 2.54 -17.41
N ILE A 106 34.75 1.21 -17.48
CA ILE A 106 35.51 0.40 -18.43
C ILE A 106 34.91 0.53 -19.84
N LYS A 107 35.76 0.66 -20.85
CA LYS A 107 35.35 0.53 -22.25
C LYS A 107 35.16 -0.93 -22.62
N THR A 108 34.01 -1.26 -23.20
CA THR A 108 33.74 -2.62 -23.68
C THR A 108 34.77 -3.10 -24.71
N SER A 109 35.32 -2.19 -25.52
CA SER A 109 36.40 -2.49 -26.47
C SER A 109 37.69 -2.98 -25.81
N ASP A 110 37.97 -2.54 -24.59
CA ASP A 110 39.19 -2.92 -23.86
C ASP A 110 39.09 -4.37 -23.35
N ILE A 111 37.87 -4.84 -23.08
CA ILE A 111 37.62 -6.26 -22.78
C ILE A 111 37.72 -7.10 -24.06
N THR A 112 37.04 -6.70 -25.14
CA THR A 112 37.00 -7.51 -26.38
C THR A 112 38.36 -7.61 -27.07
N ASN A 113 39.20 -6.59 -26.97
CA ASN A 113 40.53 -6.57 -27.58
C ASN A 113 41.63 -7.15 -26.66
N GLY A 114 41.24 -7.74 -25.51
CA GLY A 114 42.14 -8.35 -24.53
C GLY A 114 43.12 -7.35 -23.92
N THR A 115 42.72 -6.08 -23.77
CA THR A 115 43.46 -5.07 -23.01
C THR A 115 43.25 -5.28 -21.52
N LEU A 116 42.01 -5.55 -21.15
CA LEU A 116 41.63 -6.06 -19.84
C LEU A 116 41.39 -7.58 -19.92
N PHE A 117 41.83 -8.30 -18.91
CA PHE A 117 41.63 -9.74 -18.80
C PHE A 117 41.42 -10.17 -17.34
N LEU A 118 40.75 -11.30 -17.15
CA LEU A 118 40.59 -11.90 -15.83
C LEU A 118 41.86 -12.70 -15.48
N ASN A 119 42.55 -12.31 -14.42
CA ASN A 119 43.77 -12.98 -13.95
C ASN A 119 43.45 -14.27 -13.17
N SER A 120 44.49 -14.97 -12.71
CA SER A 120 44.35 -16.24 -11.98
C SER A 120 43.67 -16.13 -10.60
N LYS A 121 43.49 -14.91 -10.09
CA LYS A 121 42.76 -14.62 -8.85
C LYS A 121 41.30 -14.21 -9.09
N ASN A 122 40.82 -14.29 -10.33
CA ASN A 122 39.54 -13.76 -10.77
C ASN A 122 39.43 -12.23 -10.62
N GLU A 123 40.54 -11.50 -10.78
CA GLU A 123 40.56 -10.04 -10.80
C GLU A 123 40.83 -9.55 -12.24
N MET A 124 40.09 -8.53 -12.68
CA MET A 124 40.31 -7.81 -13.92
C MET A 124 41.60 -7.01 -13.81
N ASP A 125 42.55 -7.31 -14.68
CA ASP A 125 43.87 -6.68 -14.72
C ASP A 125 44.21 -6.22 -16.14
N VAL A 126 45.20 -5.35 -16.23
CA VAL A 126 45.68 -4.78 -17.50
C VAL A 126 46.77 -5.67 -18.07
N ALA A 127 46.62 -6.08 -19.33
CA ALA A 127 47.63 -6.89 -19.99
C ALA A 127 48.99 -6.16 -20.07
N THR A 128 50.07 -6.90 -19.82
CA THR A 128 51.44 -6.36 -19.77
C THR A 128 51.77 -5.51 -21.01
N GLY A 129 52.22 -4.28 -20.79
CA GLY A 129 52.61 -3.35 -21.85
C GLY A 129 51.45 -2.66 -22.58
N LYS A 130 50.21 -2.80 -22.09
CA LYS A 130 49.06 -2.02 -22.54
C LYS A 130 48.64 -1.01 -21.47
N ASP A 131 48.03 0.08 -21.91
CA ASP A 131 47.35 1.05 -21.06
C ASP A 131 45.83 0.92 -21.24
N VAL A 132 45.07 1.11 -20.16
CA VAL A 132 43.59 1.17 -20.19
C VAL A 132 43.17 2.62 -20.18
N LEU A 133 42.25 2.97 -21.08
CA LEU A 133 41.64 4.30 -21.13
C LEU A 133 40.20 4.20 -20.63
N PHE A 134 39.97 4.50 -19.36
CA PHE A 134 38.63 4.59 -18.80
C PHE A 134 37.83 5.76 -19.43
N ASP A 135 36.51 5.61 -19.52
CA ASP A 135 35.61 6.72 -19.81
C ASP A 135 35.31 7.46 -18.51
N SER A 136 35.56 8.77 -18.50
CA SER A 136 35.32 9.62 -17.34
C SER A 136 33.96 10.29 -17.42
N HIS A 137 33.26 10.32 -16.28
CA HIS A 137 31.94 10.92 -16.12
C HIS A 137 31.95 11.88 -14.93
N GLU A 138 31.06 12.87 -14.97
CA GLU A 138 30.85 13.81 -13.87
C GLU A 138 29.38 13.77 -13.47
N LEU A 139 29.14 13.87 -12.17
CA LEU A 139 27.80 13.91 -11.59
C LEU A 139 27.73 14.98 -10.49
N CYS A 140 26.69 15.80 -10.57
CA CYS A 140 26.35 16.80 -9.57
C CYS A 140 24.85 16.75 -9.32
N LEU A 141 24.42 16.31 -8.13
CA LEU A 141 23.02 16.08 -7.80
C LEU A 141 22.66 16.68 -6.44
N MET A 142 21.53 17.38 -6.41
CA MET A 142 20.82 17.79 -5.21
C MET A 142 19.67 16.81 -5.01
N GLY A 143 19.46 16.34 -3.78
CA GLY A 143 18.34 15.48 -3.42
C GLY A 143 17.67 15.96 -2.14
N ALA A 144 16.34 15.81 -2.07
CA ALA A 144 15.63 15.82 -0.79
C ALA A 144 15.66 14.42 -0.20
N LEU A 145 15.99 14.32 1.10
CA LEU A 145 16.05 13.04 1.81
C LEU A 145 14.66 12.56 2.26
N LEU A 146 13.63 13.41 2.19
CA LEU A 146 12.23 13.04 2.40
C LEU A 146 11.45 13.12 1.07
N PRO A 147 10.66 12.10 0.72
CA PRO A 147 9.94 12.06 -0.56
C PRO A 147 8.66 12.89 -0.57
N LYS A 148 8.13 13.22 0.63
CA LYS A 148 6.85 13.91 0.78
C LYS A 148 6.80 14.81 2.01
N THR A 149 5.81 15.69 2.04
CA THR A 149 5.46 16.52 3.20
C THR A 149 3.95 16.68 3.33
N LYS A 150 3.44 16.69 4.57
CA LYS A 150 2.05 17.01 4.90
C LYS A 150 1.86 18.45 5.39
N SER A 151 2.90 19.29 5.27
CA SER A 151 2.88 20.68 5.70
C SER A 151 2.79 21.62 4.51
N LYS A 152 1.96 22.67 4.63
CA LYS A 152 1.83 23.72 3.62
C LYS A 152 3.07 24.62 3.57
N LYS A 153 3.60 24.96 4.75
CA LYS A 153 4.85 25.71 4.93
C LYS A 153 5.93 24.71 5.32
N VAL A 154 7.01 24.68 4.56
CA VAL A 154 8.02 23.63 4.67
C VAL A 154 9.40 24.26 4.72
N ASP A 155 10.14 23.92 5.76
CA ASP A 155 11.52 24.32 5.92
C ASP A 155 12.43 23.29 5.25
N PHE A 156 13.39 23.76 4.46
CA PHE A 156 14.42 22.97 3.81
C PHE A 156 15.78 23.34 4.38
N LEU A 157 16.66 22.35 4.58
CA LEU A 157 17.98 22.58 5.16
C LEU A 157 19.04 21.73 4.48
N LEU A 158 20.06 22.37 3.90
CA LEU A 158 21.30 21.71 3.49
C LEU A 158 22.36 21.95 4.57
N LYS A 159 22.69 20.90 5.32
CA LYS A 159 23.78 20.95 6.29
C LYS A 159 25.13 20.71 5.60
N ASP A 160 26.21 21.28 6.14
CA ASP A 160 27.57 21.07 5.60
C ASP A 160 27.96 19.58 5.55
N ASN A 161 27.59 18.82 6.59
CA ASN A 161 27.85 17.37 6.65
C ASN A 161 27.00 16.52 5.69
N LEU A 162 26.07 17.13 4.93
CA LEU A 162 25.30 16.49 3.86
C LEU A 162 25.75 16.94 2.47
N ILE A 163 26.89 17.63 2.37
CA ILE A 163 27.56 17.98 1.14
C ILE A 163 28.73 17.02 0.93
N PHE A 164 28.59 16.16 -0.06
CA PHE A 164 29.55 15.12 -0.40
C PHE A 164 30.27 15.48 -1.70
N ASN A 165 31.58 15.64 -1.62
CA ASN A 165 32.40 16.03 -2.76
C ASN A 165 33.67 15.19 -2.84
N THR A 166 33.76 14.32 -3.85
CA THR A 166 34.93 13.46 -4.08
C THR A 166 35.96 14.10 -5.01
N THR A 167 35.71 15.34 -5.46
CA THR A 167 36.52 16.08 -6.43
C THR A 167 37.30 17.23 -5.76
N TYR A 168 38.14 17.90 -6.53
CA TYR A 168 38.81 19.13 -6.11
C TYR A 168 37.95 20.40 -6.32
N LYS A 169 36.77 20.29 -6.95
CA LYS A 169 35.92 21.42 -7.36
C LYS A 169 35.25 22.02 -6.12
N LYS A 170 35.52 23.28 -5.77
CA LYS A 170 34.89 23.94 -4.60
C LYS A 170 33.56 24.56 -4.98
N ILE A 171 32.59 24.56 -4.06
CA ILE A 171 31.31 25.25 -4.23
C ILE A 171 31.54 26.76 -3.99
N ILE A 172 31.15 27.59 -4.94
CA ILE A 172 31.14 29.07 -4.81
C ILE A 172 29.81 29.53 -4.23
N SER A 173 28.70 29.00 -4.76
CA SER A 173 27.36 29.39 -4.34
C SER A 173 26.34 28.33 -4.76
N ILE A 174 25.31 28.16 -3.96
CA ILE A 174 24.11 27.40 -4.30
C ILE A 174 22.94 28.38 -4.31
N SER A 175 22.08 28.30 -5.32
CA SER A 175 20.86 29.10 -5.38
C SER A 175 19.67 28.20 -5.68
N TYR A 176 18.49 28.57 -5.19
CA TYR A 176 17.26 27.82 -5.39
C TYR A 176 16.13 28.70 -5.91
N ARG A 177 15.17 28.07 -6.58
CA ARG A 177 13.85 28.65 -6.89
C ARG A 177 12.81 27.55 -6.93
N TYR A 178 11.56 27.91 -6.69
CA TYR A 178 10.41 27.04 -6.82
C TYR A 178 9.65 27.37 -8.11
N GLU A 179 8.83 26.44 -8.60
CA GLU A 179 8.22 26.49 -9.94
C GLU A 179 7.43 27.78 -10.22
N THR A 180 6.73 28.32 -9.22
CA THR A 180 5.94 29.56 -9.35
C THR A 180 6.76 30.85 -9.23
N SER A 181 8.09 30.76 -9.06
CA SER A 181 9.01 31.91 -8.99
C SER A 181 10.11 31.86 -10.05
N GLU A 182 10.30 32.97 -10.75
CA GLU A 182 11.46 33.17 -11.65
C GLU A 182 12.71 33.66 -10.89
N LYS A 183 12.54 34.16 -9.67
CA LYS A 183 13.64 34.69 -8.84
C LYS A 183 14.43 33.54 -8.20
N TRP A 184 15.75 33.56 -8.42
CA TRP A 184 16.71 32.72 -7.71
C TRP A 184 17.08 33.38 -6.37
N ASN A 185 17.02 32.60 -5.30
CA ASN A 185 17.45 33.00 -3.97
C ASN A 185 18.74 32.26 -3.61
N LEU A 186 19.64 32.92 -2.88
CA LEU A 186 20.84 32.28 -2.36
C LEU A 186 20.45 31.27 -1.28
N LEU A 187 21.01 30.06 -1.34
CA LEU A 187 20.93 29.08 -0.28
C LEU A 187 22.14 29.26 0.64
N GLU A 188 21.90 29.50 1.92
CA GLU A 188 22.94 29.55 2.96
C GLU A 188 23.07 28.16 3.60
N ILE A 189 24.27 27.58 3.58
CA ILE A 189 24.55 26.29 4.20
C ILE A 189 24.33 26.40 5.72
N ASP A 190 23.79 25.34 6.32
CA ASP A 190 23.42 25.27 7.74
C ASP A 190 22.31 26.25 8.18
N GLN A 191 21.66 26.95 7.24
CA GLN A 191 20.50 27.80 7.51
C GLN A 191 19.25 27.28 6.78
N PRO A 192 18.11 27.12 7.48
CA PRO A 192 16.89 26.68 6.83
C PRO A 192 16.31 27.78 5.95
N PHE A 193 15.67 27.40 4.85
CA PHE A 193 14.83 28.29 4.06
C PHE A 193 13.43 27.71 3.92
N GLN A 194 12.41 28.57 3.85
CA GLN A 194 11.02 28.15 3.80
C GLN A 194 10.43 28.28 2.40
N ILE A 195 9.61 27.31 2.01
CA ILE A 195 8.70 27.39 0.87
C ILE A 195 7.27 27.20 1.37
N GLU A 196 6.36 28.08 0.93
CA GLU A 196 4.91 27.91 1.12
C GLU A 196 4.29 27.40 -0.18
N PHE A 197 3.79 26.17 -0.15
CA PHE A 197 3.10 25.56 -1.29
C PHE A 197 1.64 26.00 -1.34
N THR A 198 1.14 26.23 -2.56
CA THR A 198 -0.26 26.64 -2.79
C THR A 198 -1.18 25.48 -3.15
N GLU A 199 -0.61 24.38 -3.65
CA GLU A 199 -1.35 23.23 -4.17
C GLU A 199 -0.69 21.92 -3.73
N ASN A 200 -1.49 20.87 -3.57
CA ASN A 200 -1.01 19.50 -3.37
C ASN A 200 -0.54 18.88 -4.70
N GLY A 201 0.20 17.78 -4.61
CA GLY A 201 0.76 17.05 -5.73
C GLY A 201 2.28 17.19 -5.84
N LEU A 202 2.84 16.77 -6.98
CA LEU A 202 4.27 16.83 -7.23
C LEU A 202 4.72 18.27 -7.51
N GLN A 203 5.58 18.80 -6.63
CA GLN A 203 6.12 20.16 -6.72
C GLN A 203 7.61 20.11 -7.06
N THR A 204 8.05 20.92 -8.03
CA THR A 204 9.45 20.97 -8.47
C THR A 204 10.22 22.11 -7.81
N ILE A 205 11.42 21.81 -7.30
CA ILE A 205 12.36 22.82 -6.77
C ILE A 205 13.65 22.75 -7.58
N TYR A 206 14.08 23.90 -8.10
CA TYR A 206 15.26 24.02 -8.96
C TYR A 206 16.45 24.56 -8.17
N PHE A 207 17.64 24.06 -8.50
CA PHE A 207 18.90 24.44 -7.87
C PHE A 207 19.95 24.81 -8.92
N LYS A 208 20.83 25.75 -8.55
CA LYS A 208 22.01 26.17 -9.31
C LYS A 208 23.24 26.10 -8.41
N THR A 209 24.16 25.22 -8.75
CA THR A 209 25.44 25.07 -8.04
C THR A 209 26.55 25.62 -8.90
N LYS A 210 27.19 26.70 -8.45
CA LYS A 210 28.36 27.29 -9.12
C LYS A 210 29.64 26.77 -8.49
N LEU A 211 30.56 26.29 -9.32
CA LEU A 211 31.81 25.66 -8.89
C LEU A 211 33.03 26.56 -9.16
N SER A 212 34.14 26.29 -8.46
CA SER A 212 35.41 27.03 -8.59
C SER A 212 36.05 26.92 -9.97
N THR A 213 35.63 25.93 -10.76
CA THR A 213 36.01 25.75 -12.17
C THR A 213 35.32 26.75 -13.11
N GLY A 214 34.34 27.51 -12.62
CA GLY A 214 33.50 28.41 -13.41
C GLY A 214 32.21 27.75 -13.93
N GLU A 215 32.10 26.42 -13.80
CA GLU A 215 30.92 25.67 -14.20
C GLU A 215 29.71 26.00 -13.31
N THR A 216 28.53 25.99 -13.92
CA THR A 216 27.25 26.06 -13.20
C THR A 216 26.45 24.82 -13.55
N LYS A 217 26.09 24.05 -12.53
CA LYS A 217 25.26 22.84 -12.67
C LYS A 217 23.83 23.19 -12.27
N GLU A 218 22.90 22.99 -13.19
CA GLU A 218 21.46 23.12 -12.92
C GLU A 218 20.88 21.75 -12.59
N GLN A 219 20.11 21.69 -11.50
CA GLN A 219 19.47 20.48 -10.98
C GLN A 219 18.03 20.80 -10.58
N SER A 220 17.20 19.79 -10.44
CA SER A 220 15.92 19.94 -9.75
C SER A 220 15.50 18.67 -9.04
N ILE A 221 14.73 18.84 -7.98
CA ILE A 221 14.10 17.77 -7.22
C ILE A 221 12.59 17.85 -7.36
N VAL A 222 11.92 16.73 -7.13
CA VAL A 222 10.46 16.66 -6.99
C VAL A 222 10.11 16.19 -5.60
N LEU A 223 9.13 16.86 -4.99
CA LEU A 223 8.58 16.53 -3.68
C LEU A 223 7.06 16.35 -3.79
N ASN A 224 6.51 15.30 -3.18
CA ASN A 224 5.06 15.17 -3.07
C ASN A 224 4.53 16.01 -1.90
N VAL A 225 3.70 17.01 -2.19
CA VAL A 225 3.07 17.87 -1.18
C VAL A 225 1.64 17.42 -0.98
N ASP A 226 1.28 17.03 0.23
CA ASP A 226 -0.07 16.59 0.59
C ASP A 226 -0.51 17.19 1.92
N PHE A 227 -0.62 18.52 1.97
CA PHE A 227 -1.11 19.19 3.17
C PHE A 227 -2.64 19.11 3.26
N GLN A 228 -3.13 19.01 4.49
CA GLN A 228 -4.57 19.05 4.77
C GLN A 228 -4.92 20.37 5.48
N ASP A 229 -6.00 21.02 5.05
CA ASP A 229 -6.48 22.28 5.63
C ASP A 229 -7.06 22.00 7.03
N ARG A 230 -6.28 22.27 8.09
CA ARG A 230 -6.70 22.08 9.49
C ARG A 230 -7.47 23.27 10.06
N THR A 231 -7.86 24.24 9.23
CA THR A 231 -8.59 25.44 9.64
C THR A 231 -10.09 25.29 9.46
N LEU A 232 -10.87 25.72 10.45
CA LEU A 232 -12.34 25.71 10.40
C LEU A 232 -12.83 26.60 9.24
N LYS A 233 -13.34 26.00 8.16
CA LYS A 233 -14.16 26.74 7.19
C LYS A 233 -15.56 26.89 7.77
N LYS A 234 -15.83 28.02 8.44
CA LYS A 234 -17.20 28.50 8.69
C LYS A 234 -17.82 28.93 7.34
N ASN A 235 -18.27 27.98 6.54
CA ASN A 235 -19.14 28.32 5.41
C ASN A 235 -20.53 28.60 5.96
N THR A 236 -20.93 29.86 5.85
CA THR A 236 -22.28 30.34 6.12
C THR A 236 -23.25 29.82 5.07
N THR A 237 -23.65 28.56 5.18
CA THR A 237 -24.92 27.92 4.74
C THR A 237 -24.71 26.39 4.68
N THR A 238 -25.22 25.68 5.69
CA THR A 238 -25.61 24.24 5.70
C THR A 238 -24.60 23.12 5.38
N SER A 239 -23.28 23.34 5.39
CA SER A 239 -22.33 22.23 5.60
C SER A 239 -21.04 22.68 6.29
N SER A 240 -20.95 22.46 7.60
CA SER A 240 -19.68 22.55 8.31
C SER A 240 -18.88 21.28 8.04
N GLN A 241 -17.87 21.34 7.18
CA GLN A 241 -16.81 20.32 7.18
C GLN A 241 -16.07 20.44 8.53
N SER A 242 -16.09 19.38 9.33
CA SER A 242 -15.27 19.31 10.55
C SER A 242 -13.80 19.34 10.17
N THR A 243 -12.95 19.94 11.01
CA THR A 243 -11.49 19.88 10.84
C THR A 243 -10.97 18.48 11.13
N ILE A 244 -9.81 18.14 10.58
CA ILE A 244 -9.09 16.90 10.94
C ILE A 244 -8.56 17.03 12.37
N ASN A 245 -8.84 16.03 13.20
CA ASN A 245 -8.51 16.02 14.62
C ASN A 245 -7.46 14.94 14.89
N PRO A 246 -6.34 15.24 15.56
CA PRO A 246 -5.44 14.21 16.05
C PRO A 246 -6.12 13.42 17.17
N ILE A 247 -5.80 12.14 17.27
CA ILE A 247 -6.24 11.27 18.36
C ILE A 247 -5.06 10.43 18.84
N THR A 248 -4.95 10.24 20.15
CA THR A 248 -3.95 9.34 20.74
C THR A 248 -4.71 8.33 21.58
N ALA A 249 -4.41 7.05 21.41
CA ALA A 249 -4.99 6.00 22.24
C ALA A 249 -4.72 6.28 23.73
N THR A 250 -5.63 5.83 24.59
CA THR A 250 -5.45 5.89 26.05
C THR A 250 -4.95 4.58 26.64
N ILE A 251 -4.98 3.50 25.86
CA ILE A 251 -4.53 2.16 26.23
C ILE A 251 -3.26 1.84 25.43
N PRO A 252 -2.13 1.56 26.08
CA PRO A 252 -0.90 1.19 25.39
C PRO A 252 -0.93 -0.27 24.92
N TYR A 253 -0.23 -0.54 23.81
CA TYR A 253 0.04 -1.89 23.33
C TYR A 253 1.54 -2.11 23.19
N GLN A 254 2.02 -3.25 23.66
CA GLN A 254 3.43 -3.67 23.54
C GLN A 254 3.56 -4.63 22.35
N GLY A 255 4.31 -4.21 21.34
CA GLY A 255 4.66 -5.07 20.21
C GLY A 255 5.51 -6.26 20.62
N TYR A 256 5.50 -7.31 19.80
CA TYR A 256 6.22 -8.56 20.08
C TYR A 256 7.74 -8.39 20.16
N ASP A 257 8.27 -7.40 19.46
CA ASP A 257 9.68 -7.03 19.42
C ASP A 257 10.00 -5.79 20.27
N GLU A 258 9.06 -5.31 21.08
CA GLU A 258 9.21 -4.14 21.93
C GLU A 258 9.38 -4.50 23.41
N THR A 259 10.10 -3.66 24.14
CA THR A 259 10.38 -3.86 25.57
C THR A 259 9.34 -3.22 26.50
N GLN A 260 8.42 -2.43 25.96
CA GLN A 260 7.35 -1.77 26.71
C GLN A 260 6.16 -1.42 25.80
N GLY A 261 5.01 -1.11 26.40
CA GLY A 261 3.82 -0.67 25.67
C GLY A 261 3.89 0.80 25.25
N PHE A 262 3.38 1.09 24.05
CA PHE A 262 3.26 2.46 23.52
C PHE A 262 1.83 2.77 23.08
N LEU A 263 1.47 4.05 23.14
CA LEU A 263 0.19 4.55 22.66
C LEU A 263 0.24 4.74 21.14
N GLY A 264 -0.79 4.26 20.44
CA GLY A 264 -1.00 4.57 19.03
C GLY A 264 -1.48 6.01 18.82
N GLN A 265 -1.15 6.59 17.66
CA GLN A 265 -1.65 7.90 17.24
C GLN A 265 -2.36 7.78 15.89
N GLY A 266 -3.48 8.48 15.77
CA GLY A 266 -4.33 8.53 14.58
C GLY A 266 -4.76 9.96 14.27
N GLU A 267 -5.50 10.11 13.18
CA GLU A 267 -6.27 11.32 12.91
C GLU A 267 -7.67 10.95 12.42
N TYR A 268 -8.67 11.75 12.75
CA TYR A 268 -10.04 11.50 12.32
C TYR A 268 -10.75 12.77 11.87
N GLN A 269 -11.78 12.60 11.05
CA GLN A 269 -12.68 13.68 10.64
C GLN A 269 -14.12 13.18 10.69
N ILE A 270 -14.99 14.07 11.17
CA ILE A 270 -16.44 13.85 11.16
C ILE A 270 -17.00 14.56 9.94
N PHE A 271 -17.75 13.83 9.12
CA PHE A 271 -18.57 14.34 8.04
C PHE A 271 -20.02 14.23 8.51
N PRO A 272 -20.60 15.32 9.04
CA PRO A 272 -21.98 15.30 9.50
C PRO A 272 -22.93 14.88 8.39
N ASP A 273 -24.04 14.26 8.76
CA ASP A 273 -25.12 13.98 7.82
C ASP A 273 -25.62 15.26 7.10
N THR A 274 -26.40 15.10 6.04
CA THR A 274 -26.93 16.23 5.26
C THR A 274 -28.41 16.50 5.49
N VAL A 275 -29.03 15.84 6.47
CA VAL A 275 -30.44 16.00 6.86
C VAL A 275 -30.57 17.09 7.93
N ASP A 276 -29.85 16.97 9.05
CA ASP A 276 -29.85 17.96 10.13
C ASP A 276 -28.44 18.40 10.59
N GLY A 277 -27.39 17.64 10.23
CA GLY A 277 -26.01 17.95 10.55
C GLY A 277 -25.68 17.74 12.03
N VAL A 278 -26.47 16.95 12.73
CA VAL A 278 -26.29 16.61 14.15
C VAL A 278 -25.63 15.24 14.24
N LEU A 279 -24.50 15.17 14.96
CA LEU A 279 -23.84 13.91 15.26
C LEU A 279 -24.75 13.01 16.10
N ASP A 280 -25.51 12.11 15.46
CA ASP A 280 -26.53 11.27 16.09
C ASP A 280 -26.46 9.80 15.66
N LYS A 281 -26.02 9.53 14.42
CA LYS A 281 -26.00 8.20 13.79
C LYS A 281 -24.63 7.89 13.19
N PRO A 282 -23.59 7.72 14.01
CA PRO A 282 -22.22 7.58 13.52
C PRO A 282 -21.96 6.23 12.84
N ILE A 283 -21.29 6.32 11.70
CA ILE A 283 -20.62 5.24 10.97
C ILE A 283 -19.13 5.50 11.08
N PHE A 284 -18.40 4.62 11.77
CA PHE A 284 -16.95 4.64 11.82
C PHE A 284 -16.42 3.90 10.60
N LEU A 285 -15.62 4.57 9.78
CA LEU A 285 -14.93 4.00 8.63
C LEU A 285 -13.43 4.08 8.88
N LEU A 286 -12.76 2.93 8.84
CA LEU A 286 -11.33 2.85 9.07
C LEU A 286 -10.55 2.82 7.76
N ASP A 287 -9.35 3.39 7.76
CA ASP A 287 -8.37 3.06 6.73
C ASP A 287 -7.89 1.61 6.89
N GLY A 288 -7.42 1.05 5.77
CA GLY A 288 -6.74 -0.24 5.69
C GLY A 288 -5.22 -0.10 5.80
N PHE A 289 -4.53 -1.10 5.25
CA PHE A 289 -3.07 -1.11 5.16
C PHE A 289 -2.58 0.04 4.27
N ASP A 290 -1.77 0.95 4.82
CA ASP A 290 -1.30 2.17 4.13
C ASP A 290 0.21 2.45 4.34
N PRO A 291 1.11 1.68 3.69
CA PRO A 291 2.55 1.92 3.78
C PRO A 291 2.94 3.33 3.34
N GLY A 292 3.74 3.97 4.17
CA GLY A 292 4.25 5.31 3.96
C GLY A 292 3.18 6.38 4.04
N ASP A 293 2.04 6.15 4.72
CA ASP A 293 0.96 7.12 4.94
C ASP A 293 0.54 7.80 3.61
N SER A 294 0.35 6.97 2.58
CA SER A 294 0.15 7.39 1.20
C SER A 294 -1.20 8.03 0.97
N ARG A 295 -2.16 7.78 1.87
CA ARG A 295 -3.50 8.34 1.84
C ARG A 295 -3.70 9.36 2.95
N ASN A 296 -4.69 10.21 2.70
CA ASN A 296 -5.23 11.13 3.68
C ASN A 296 -6.75 10.92 3.79
N ILE A 297 -7.42 11.61 4.70
CA ILE A 297 -8.85 11.42 4.93
C ILE A 297 -9.70 11.70 3.68
N ALA A 298 -9.33 12.72 2.88
CA ALA A 298 -10.03 12.99 1.62
C ALA A 298 -9.82 11.86 0.59
N GLY A 299 -8.63 11.27 0.55
CA GLY A 299 -8.32 10.08 -0.23
C GLY A 299 -9.16 8.88 0.21
N ILE A 300 -9.29 8.64 1.52
CA ILE A 300 -10.14 7.56 2.08
C ILE A 300 -11.61 7.79 1.72
N TYR A 301 -12.13 9.02 1.84
CA TYR A 301 -13.50 9.34 1.40
C TYR A 301 -13.70 9.06 -0.10
N SER A 302 -12.67 9.33 -0.91
CA SER A 302 -12.70 9.10 -2.36
C SER A 302 -12.68 7.61 -2.72
N LEU A 303 -12.19 6.72 -1.84
CA LEU A 303 -12.29 5.28 -2.02
C LEU A 303 -13.73 4.75 -1.88
N LEU A 304 -14.65 5.57 -1.36
CA LEU A 304 -16.09 5.24 -1.32
C LEU A 304 -16.79 5.46 -2.67
N ASN A 305 -16.07 5.96 -3.68
CA ASN A 305 -16.59 6.12 -5.03
C ASN A 305 -16.78 4.76 -5.71
N TYR A 306 -17.90 4.60 -6.43
CA TYR A 306 -18.21 3.38 -7.16
C TYR A 306 -19.04 3.65 -8.42
N GLY A 307 -19.13 2.64 -9.29
CA GLY A 307 -19.85 2.73 -10.56
C GLY A 307 -19.18 3.65 -11.58
N THR A 308 -19.88 3.94 -12.68
CA THR A 308 -19.37 4.80 -13.78
C THR A 308 -19.86 6.25 -13.70
N SER A 309 -20.80 6.55 -12.79
CA SER A 309 -21.49 7.85 -12.69
C SER A 309 -21.02 8.72 -11.52
N GLY A 310 -19.90 8.36 -10.87
CA GLY A 310 -19.35 9.13 -9.73
C GLY A 310 -20.20 9.04 -8.46
N GLN A 311 -20.89 7.91 -8.23
CA GLN A 311 -21.64 7.67 -6.99
C GLN A 311 -20.66 7.45 -5.83
N ASN A 312 -21.04 7.85 -4.62
CA ASN A 312 -20.22 7.71 -3.43
C ASN A 312 -21.04 7.16 -2.26
N LEU A 313 -20.61 6.04 -1.66
CA LEU A 313 -21.31 5.40 -0.54
C LEU A 313 -21.41 6.34 0.68
N GLY A 314 -20.37 7.12 0.95
CA GLY A 314 -20.34 8.11 2.04
C GLY A 314 -21.39 9.21 1.86
N ASP A 315 -21.53 9.74 0.64
CA ASP A 315 -22.57 10.73 0.34
C ASP A 315 -23.97 10.14 0.50
N MET A 316 -24.18 8.88 0.09
CA MET A 316 -25.46 8.20 0.19
C MET A 316 -25.91 8.00 1.63
N VAL A 317 -25.04 7.47 2.51
CA VAL A 317 -25.41 7.26 3.93
C VAL A 317 -25.64 8.58 4.65
N ARG A 318 -24.88 9.62 4.31
CA ARG A 318 -25.07 10.98 4.85
C ARG A 318 -26.40 11.59 4.43
N ALA A 319 -26.83 11.36 3.18
CA ALA A 319 -28.16 11.74 2.72
C ALA A 319 -29.30 10.96 3.40
N GLN A 320 -29.00 9.81 4.02
CA GLN A 320 -29.94 9.04 4.85
C GLN A 320 -29.86 9.40 6.34
N GLY A 321 -29.14 10.47 6.71
CA GLY A 321 -29.06 10.94 8.09
C GLY A 321 -28.03 10.19 8.96
N TYR A 322 -26.98 9.62 8.36
CA TYR A 322 -25.85 9.02 9.09
C TYR A 322 -24.60 9.92 9.04
N ASP A 323 -23.91 10.06 10.15
CA ASP A 323 -22.62 10.77 10.23
C ASP A 323 -21.48 9.84 9.88
N LEU A 324 -20.56 10.26 9.03
CA LEU A 324 -19.37 9.46 8.71
C LEU A 324 -18.17 9.93 9.53
N VAL A 325 -17.59 9.04 10.33
CA VAL A 325 -16.38 9.28 11.10
C VAL A 325 -15.25 8.47 10.47
N ILE A 326 -14.35 9.13 9.74
CA ILE A 326 -13.21 8.46 9.10
C ILE A 326 -12.01 8.49 10.03
N LEU A 327 -11.39 7.34 10.27
CA LEU A 327 -10.15 7.17 11.04
C LEU A 327 -8.98 6.78 10.13
N ASN A 328 -7.96 7.64 10.09
CA ASN A 328 -6.69 7.44 9.40
C ASN A 328 -5.55 7.17 10.39
N PHE A 329 -4.52 6.43 9.97
CA PHE A 329 -3.34 6.07 10.76
C PHE A 329 -2.07 6.70 10.15
N PRO A 330 -1.75 7.96 10.46
CA PRO A 330 -0.65 8.66 9.81
C PRO A 330 0.74 8.18 10.29
N THR A 331 1.80 8.59 9.60
CA THR A 331 3.16 8.52 10.15
C THR A 331 3.31 9.57 11.26
N TYR A 332 3.86 9.18 12.41
CA TYR A 332 4.05 10.06 13.57
C TYR A 332 5.40 9.82 14.26
N THR A 333 5.85 10.79 15.05
CA THR A 333 6.96 10.58 15.98
C THR A 333 6.39 10.07 17.30
N ARG A 334 6.85 8.91 17.74
CA ARG A 334 6.43 8.31 19.00
C ARG A 334 6.73 9.25 20.16
N THR A 335 5.73 9.48 21.01
CA THR A 335 5.83 10.43 22.12
C THR A 335 7.01 10.09 23.03
N GLY A 336 7.90 11.06 23.24
CA GLY A 336 9.06 10.91 24.12
C GLY A 336 10.22 10.12 23.54
N THR A 337 10.21 9.76 22.25
CA THR A 337 11.33 9.09 21.57
C THR A 337 11.67 9.77 20.24
N SER A 338 12.76 9.33 19.59
CA SER A 338 13.13 9.71 18.22
C SER A 338 12.69 8.67 17.19
N THR A 339 11.71 7.84 17.52
CA THR A 339 11.23 6.76 16.65
C THR A 339 10.11 7.29 15.77
N VAL A 340 10.33 7.30 14.46
CA VAL A 340 9.28 7.52 13.47
C VAL A 340 8.51 6.22 13.30
N VAL A 341 7.19 6.27 13.48
CA VAL A 341 6.28 5.14 13.37
C VAL A 341 5.33 5.41 12.20
N ASP A 342 5.22 4.44 11.30
CA ASP A 342 4.24 4.48 10.24
C ASP A 342 2.93 3.81 10.71
N GLY A 343 1.94 4.61 11.10
CA GLY A 343 0.68 4.13 11.67
C GLY A 343 -0.10 3.21 10.72
N GLY A 344 -0.02 3.44 9.41
CA GLY A 344 -0.75 2.68 8.38
C GLY A 344 -0.30 1.22 8.25
N VAL A 345 0.80 0.85 8.91
CA VAL A 345 1.37 -0.51 8.90
C VAL A 345 1.86 -0.96 10.28
N ASP A 346 1.49 -0.22 11.33
CA ASP A 346 1.81 -0.55 12.73
C ASP A 346 1.00 -1.76 13.23
N TYR A 347 1.31 -2.23 14.43
CA TYR A 347 0.61 -3.34 15.08
C TYR A 347 -0.91 -3.15 15.05
N ILE A 348 -1.63 -4.17 14.59
CA ILE A 348 -3.09 -4.11 14.43
C ILE A 348 -3.79 -3.84 15.77
N GLN A 349 -3.26 -4.39 16.87
CA GLN A 349 -3.76 -4.17 18.23
C GLN A 349 -3.53 -2.73 18.69
N ARG A 350 -2.38 -2.13 18.35
CA ARG A 350 -2.10 -0.73 18.71
C ARG A 350 -3.06 0.21 17.97
N ASN A 351 -3.30 -0.06 16.69
CA ASN A 351 -4.30 0.67 15.90
C ASN A 351 -5.73 0.44 16.43
N ALA A 352 -6.03 -0.76 16.94
CA ALA A 352 -7.31 -1.05 17.58
C ALA A 352 -7.54 -0.20 18.84
N MET A 353 -6.50 0.07 19.64
CA MET A 353 -6.63 0.94 20.81
C MET A 353 -6.93 2.40 20.45
N ILE A 354 -6.56 2.85 19.24
CA ILE A 354 -6.97 4.16 18.72
C ILE A 354 -8.48 4.15 18.43
N LEU A 355 -8.99 3.09 17.81
CA LEU A 355 -10.43 2.96 17.55
C LEU A 355 -11.24 2.88 18.86
N VAL A 356 -10.75 2.19 19.89
CA VAL A 356 -11.39 2.16 21.22
C VAL A 356 -11.55 3.58 21.78
N GLU A 357 -10.48 4.37 21.73
CA GLU A 357 -10.53 5.77 22.18
C GLU A 357 -11.49 6.61 21.32
N LEU A 358 -11.46 6.44 19.99
CA LEU A 358 -12.34 7.18 19.09
C LEU A 358 -13.82 6.89 19.36
N ILE A 359 -14.18 5.62 19.53
CA ILE A 359 -15.54 5.20 19.86
C ILE A 359 -16.00 5.84 21.17
N ASN A 360 -15.15 5.83 22.21
CA ASN A 360 -15.47 6.48 23.49
C ASN A 360 -15.71 7.99 23.32
N GLN A 361 -14.83 8.69 22.59
CA GLN A 361 -14.97 10.14 22.37
C GLN A 361 -16.23 10.50 21.58
N ILE A 362 -16.52 9.77 20.50
CA ILE A 362 -17.71 10.01 19.68
C ILE A 362 -18.98 9.63 20.43
N ASN A 363 -19.00 8.53 21.17
CA ASN A 363 -20.17 8.15 21.99
C ASN A 363 -20.48 9.18 23.10
N ALA A 364 -19.45 9.83 23.65
CA ALA A 364 -19.65 10.92 24.61
C ALA A 364 -20.18 12.21 23.98
N GLN A 365 -19.99 12.40 22.68
CA GLN A 365 -20.38 13.60 21.94
C GLN A 365 -21.72 13.45 21.20
N LYS A 366 -22.05 12.24 20.75
CA LYS A 366 -23.24 12.00 19.93
C LYS A 366 -24.53 12.25 20.71
N ILE A 367 -25.54 12.75 20.02
CA ILE A 367 -26.85 13.05 20.57
C ILE A 367 -27.79 11.88 20.29
N GLY A 368 -28.63 11.53 21.27
CA GLY A 368 -29.60 10.45 21.14
C GLY A 368 -29.05 9.06 21.46
N THR A 369 -29.73 8.03 20.98
CA THR A 369 -29.49 6.63 21.38
C THR A 369 -29.23 5.71 20.19
N ALA A 370 -28.95 6.25 19.01
CA ALA A 370 -28.68 5.42 17.85
C ALA A 370 -27.30 4.76 18.00
N LYS A 371 -27.27 3.45 17.80
CA LYS A 371 -26.07 2.65 17.91
C LYS A 371 -25.17 2.83 16.69
N ASN A 372 -23.87 2.74 16.89
CA ASN A 372 -22.83 2.91 15.88
C ASN A 372 -22.89 1.81 14.80
N VAL A 373 -22.45 2.15 13.58
CA VAL A 373 -21.92 1.17 12.60
C VAL A 373 -20.40 1.27 12.60
N VAL A 374 -19.70 0.15 12.50
CA VAL A 374 -18.26 0.13 12.22
C VAL A 374 -18.01 -0.63 10.92
N ILE A 375 -17.36 0.04 9.97
CA ILE A 375 -16.97 -0.50 8.67
C ILE A 375 -15.45 -0.57 8.62
N GLY A 376 -14.92 -1.78 8.44
CA GLY A 376 -13.48 -2.02 8.36
C GLY A 376 -13.08 -2.66 7.04
N PRO A 377 -12.64 -1.88 6.05
CA PRO A 377 -12.00 -2.38 4.83
C PRO A 377 -10.59 -2.91 5.11
N SER A 378 -10.19 -4.01 4.46
CA SER A 378 -8.83 -4.57 4.55
C SER A 378 -8.38 -4.80 6.00
N MET A 379 -7.18 -4.37 6.36
CA MET A 379 -6.65 -4.34 7.74
C MET A 379 -7.60 -3.64 8.73
N GLY A 380 -8.36 -2.64 8.29
CA GLY A 380 -9.36 -1.93 9.11
C GLY A 380 -10.44 -2.86 9.69
N GLY A 381 -10.74 -3.98 9.03
CA GLY A 381 -11.63 -5.01 9.58
C GLY A 381 -11.01 -5.79 10.72
N LEU A 382 -9.70 -6.07 10.67
CA LEU A 382 -8.98 -6.68 11.80
C LEU A 382 -8.91 -5.73 12.99
N ILE A 383 -8.62 -4.44 12.73
CA ILE A 383 -8.62 -3.38 13.74
C ILE A 383 -9.99 -3.28 14.40
N SER A 384 -11.06 -3.23 13.59
CA SER A 384 -12.45 -3.17 14.06
C SER A 384 -12.85 -4.38 14.89
N ARG A 385 -12.54 -5.60 14.40
CA ARG A 385 -12.77 -6.85 15.11
C ARG A 385 -12.09 -6.82 16.48
N TYR A 386 -10.81 -6.46 16.51
CA TYR A 386 -10.02 -6.43 17.74
C TYR A 386 -10.57 -5.41 18.72
N ALA A 387 -10.80 -4.15 18.29
CA ALA A 387 -11.26 -3.08 19.16
C ALA A 387 -12.63 -3.38 19.79
N LEU A 388 -13.61 -3.78 18.97
CA LEU A 388 -14.96 -4.09 19.45
C LEU A 388 -14.93 -5.26 20.43
N ARG A 389 -14.19 -6.32 20.10
CA ARG A 389 -14.09 -7.49 20.97
C ARG A 389 -13.32 -7.20 22.26
N TYR A 390 -12.26 -6.39 22.19
CA TYR A 390 -11.53 -5.90 23.35
C TYR A 390 -12.47 -5.14 24.29
N MET A 391 -13.27 -4.22 23.76
CA MET A 391 -14.25 -3.46 24.55
C MET A 391 -15.25 -4.37 25.25
N GLU A 392 -15.81 -5.38 24.56
CA GLU A 392 -16.70 -6.38 25.17
C GLU A 392 -16.03 -7.15 26.31
N GLN A 393 -14.79 -7.61 26.12
CA GLN A 393 -14.07 -8.40 27.13
C GLN A 393 -13.66 -7.58 28.35
N HIS A 394 -13.55 -6.26 28.22
CA HIS A 394 -13.14 -5.34 29.29
C HIS A 394 -14.29 -4.50 29.84
N GLY A 395 -15.55 -4.82 29.49
CA GLY A 395 -16.72 -4.12 30.01
C GLY A 395 -16.86 -2.67 29.53
N LEU A 396 -16.21 -2.31 28.41
CA LEU A 396 -16.35 -1.01 27.76
C LEU A 396 -17.53 -1.08 26.77
N ASN A 397 -18.48 -0.15 26.90
CA ASN A 397 -19.62 -0.11 25.99
C ASN A 397 -19.24 0.61 24.69
N HIS A 398 -19.07 -0.16 23.60
CA HIS A 398 -18.82 0.41 22.28
C HIS A 398 -20.07 0.98 21.60
N ASP A 399 -21.27 0.67 22.12
CA ASP A 399 -22.58 1.11 21.62
C ASP A 399 -22.76 0.90 20.10
N THR A 400 -22.35 -0.27 19.59
CA THR A 400 -22.33 -0.62 18.16
C THR A 400 -23.38 -1.68 17.88
N ARG A 401 -24.13 -1.55 16.78
CA ARG A 401 -25.10 -2.56 16.34
C ARG A 401 -24.59 -3.42 15.19
N LEU A 402 -23.75 -2.86 14.33
CA LEU A 402 -23.31 -3.47 13.08
C LEU A 402 -21.80 -3.36 12.94
N TYR A 403 -21.16 -4.49 12.68
CA TYR A 403 -19.79 -4.58 12.23
C TYR A 403 -19.78 -5.14 10.81
N LEU A 404 -19.33 -4.33 9.84
CA LEU A 404 -19.17 -4.70 8.44
C LEU A 404 -17.67 -4.88 8.14
N SER A 405 -17.27 -6.13 7.96
CA SER A 405 -15.93 -6.47 7.47
C SER A 405 -15.89 -6.39 5.95
N PHE A 406 -14.98 -5.62 5.38
CA PHE A 406 -14.88 -5.50 3.93
C PHE A 406 -13.50 -5.98 3.45
N ASP A 407 -13.50 -7.15 2.83
CA ASP A 407 -12.36 -7.84 2.25
C ASP A 407 -11.17 -7.98 3.21
N SER A 408 -11.45 -8.27 4.48
CA SER A 408 -10.46 -8.20 5.56
C SER A 408 -9.74 -9.54 5.79
N PRO A 409 -8.41 -9.58 5.95
CA PRO A 409 -7.64 -10.83 6.05
C PRO A 409 -7.76 -11.52 7.43
N HIS A 410 -8.95 -12.00 7.84
CA HIS A 410 -9.17 -12.64 9.15
C HIS A 410 -8.33 -13.89 9.40
N LEU A 411 -7.94 -14.60 8.33
CA LEU A 411 -7.04 -15.75 8.38
C LEU A 411 -5.74 -15.48 7.60
N GLY A 412 -5.42 -14.21 7.36
CA GLY A 412 -4.20 -13.74 6.73
C GLY A 412 -4.33 -13.29 5.28
N ALA A 413 -3.30 -12.60 4.80
CA ALA A 413 -3.15 -12.10 3.44
C ALA A 413 -2.02 -12.86 2.72
N ASN A 414 -1.89 -12.64 1.42
CA ASN A 414 -0.87 -13.22 0.58
C ASN A 414 -0.18 -12.14 -0.26
N VAL A 415 1.14 -12.21 -0.33
CA VAL A 415 1.94 -11.60 -1.39
C VAL A 415 2.81 -12.74 -1.91
N PRO A 416 2.87 -13.02 -3.23
CA PRO A 416 3.59 -14.16 -3.75
C PRO A 416 5.00 -14.26 -3.17
N ILE A 417 5.31 -15.41 -2.56
CA ILE A 417 6.58 -15.59 -1.86
C ILE A 417 7.78 -15.41 -2.79
N GLY A 418 7.60 -15.69 -4.09
CA GLY A 418 8.58 -15.40 -5.13
C GLY A 418 8.87 -13.91 -5.33
N PHE A 419 7.86 -13.03 -5.22
CA PHE A 419 8.06 -11.58 -5.21
C PHE A 419 8.73 -11.11 -3.92
N GLN A 420 8.30 -11.63 -2.76
CA GLN A 420 8.94 -11.27 -1.48
C GLN A 420 10.43 -11.62 -1.48
N HIS A 421 10.79 -12.82 -1.95
CA HIS A 421 12.19 -13.23 -2.15
C HIS A 421 12.93 -12.28 -3.08
N LEU A 422 12.40 -12.03 -4.28
CA LEU A 422 13.06 -11.22 -5.28
C LEU A 422 13.30 -9.79 -4.78
N PHE A 423 12.28 -9.14 -4.21
CA PHE A 423 12.40 -7.75 -3.74
C PHE A 423 13.38 -7.65 -2.57
N ASN A 424 13.35 -8.62 -1.64
CA ASN A 424 14.33 -8.67 -0.55
C ASN A 424 15.76 -8.89 -1.08
N TYR A 425 15.94 -9.77 -2.07
CA TYR A 425 17.25 -10.01 -2.69
C TYR A 425 17.78 -8.80 -3.47
N LEU A 426 16.92 -8.12 -4.24
CA LEU A 426 17.30 -6.89 -4.96
C LEU A 426 17.68 -5.77 -3.99
N GLY A 427 16.94 -5.63 -2.88
CA GLY A 427 17.19 -4.59 -1.89
C GLY A 427 18.40 -4.84 -1.00
N PHE A 428 18.56 -6.05 -0.46
CA PHE A 428 19.59 -6.36 0.55
C PHE A 428 20.73 -7.26 0.05
N GLY A 429 20.64 -7.74 -1.19
CA GLY A 429 21.71 -8.48 -1.85
C GLY A 429 22.70 -7.58 -2.60
N PRO A 430 23.50 -8.14 -3.53
CA PRO A 430 24.57 -7.42 -4.24
C PRO A 430 24.11 -6.21 -5.07
N VAL A 431 22.87 -6.22 -5.57
CA VAL A 431 22.29 -5.12 -6.34
C VAL A 431 22.14 -3.87 -5.45
N ALA A 432 21.66 -4.06 -4.22
CA ALA A 432 21.40 -3.02 -3.23
C ALA A 432 20.50 -1.89 -3.76
N ASP A 433 19.37 -2.26 -4.35
CA ASP A 433 18.34 -1.32 -4.84
C ASP A 433 17.62 -0.65 -3.66
N VAL A 434 17.83 0.66 -3.49
CA VAL A 434 17.27 1.48 -2.41
C VAL A 434 15.76 1.59 -2.48
N THR A 435 15.17 1.54 -3.68
CA THR A 435 13.71 1.51 -3.86
C THR A 435 13.14 0.20 -3.30
N MET A 436 13.80 -0.93 -3.59
CA MET A 436 13.42 -2.23 -3.05
C MET A 436 13.67 -2.33 -1.55
N GLN A 437 14.76 -1.74 -1.03
CA GLN A 437 14.97 -1.63 0.43
C GLN A 437 13.81 -0.89 1.10
N SER A 438 13.37 0.23 0.51
CA SER A 438 12.27 1.03 1.04
C SER A 438 10.94 0.27 0.98
N LEU A 439 10.66 -0.43 -0.12
CA LEU A 439 9.49 -1.30 -0.26
C LEU A 439 9.51 -2.43 0.79
N VAL A 440 10.61 -3.15 0.92
CA VAL A 440 10.71 -4.29 1.84
C VAL A 440 10.63 -3.82 3.29
N ASN A 441 11.35 -2.75 3.67
CA ASN A 441 11.32 -2.25 5.04
C ASN A 441 9.99 -1.58 5.42
N GLY A 442 9.43 -0.77 4.52
CA GLY A 442 8.20 -0.01 4.78
C GLY A 442 6.93 -0.83 4.62
N MET A 443 6.96 -1.90 3.81
CA MET A 443 5.79 -2.73 3.53
C MET A 443 5.94 -4.14 4.12
N LEU A 444 6.87 -4.96 3.63
CA LEU A 444 6.92 -6.38 3.99
C LEU A 444 7.40 -6.64 5.42
N LYS A 445 8.39 -5.87 5.92
CA LYS A 445 8.89 -5.98 7.30
C LYS A 445 8.09 -5.14 8.30
N SER A 446 6.99 -4.51 7.87
CA SER A 446 6.12 -3.78 8.78
C SER A 446 5.45 -4.73 9.79
N PRO A 447 5.13 -4.27 11.01
CA PRO A 447 4.39 -5.07 11.99
C PRO A 447 3.12 -5.70 11.41
N ALA A 448 2.27 -4.92 10.75
CA ALA A 448 1.02 -5.40 10.18
C ALA A 448 1.23 -6.47 9.09
N ALA A 449 2.21 -6.30 8.19
CA ALA A 449 2.48 -7.31 7.16
C ALA A 449 2.97 -8.63 7.77
N ARG A 450 3.83 -8.57 8.79
CA ARG A 450 4.30 -9.75 9.53
C ARG A 450 3.17 -10.45 10.29
N GLU A 451 2.17 -9.71 10.76
CA GLU A 451 0.96 -10.23 11.41
C GLU A 451 -0.04 -10.84 10.42
N MET A 452 -0.11 -10.35 9.19
CA MET A 452 -1.12 -10.76 8.22
C MET A 452 -0.63 -11.82 7.23
N LEU A 453 0.62 -11.76 6.75
CA LEU A 453 1.07 -12.63 5.66
C LEU A 453 1.13 -14.10 6.09
N ILE A 454 0.38 -14.94 5.37
CA ILE A 454 0.31 -16.39 5.60
C ILE A 454 1.67 -17.04 5.30
N ASP A 455 2.31 -16.57 4.22
CA ASP A 455 3.65 -16.97 3.81
C ASP A 455 4.55 -15.74 3.79
N HIS A 456 5.65 -15.75 4.52
CA HIS A 456 6.49 -14.58 4.75
C HIS A 456 7.97 -14.90 4.61
N PHE A 457 8.70 -14.10 3.83
CA PHE A 457 10.11 -14.38 3.49
C PHE A 457 11.02 -14.59 4.72
N GLU A 458 10.81 -13.84 5.82
CA GLU A 458 11.61 -14.00 7.05
C GLU A 458 11.48 -15.39 7.69
N GLY A 459 10.37 -16.11 7.46
CA GLY A 459 10.20 -17.49 7.89
C GLY A 459 11.02 -18.50 7.08
N HIS A 460 11.51 -18.10 5.90
CA HIS A 460 12.29 -18.96 5.01
C HIS A 460 13.79 -18.67 5.00
N LEU A 461 14.25 -17.60 5.64
CA LEU A 461 15.67 -17.23 5.61
C LEU A 461 16.56 -18.31 6.25
N GLN A 462 17.71 -18.55 5.65
CA GLN A 462 18.77 -19.34 6.27
C GLN A 462 19.27 -18.65 7.54
N SER A 463 19.68 -19.43 8.53
CA SER A 463 20.24 -18.89 9.78
C SER A 463 21.43 -17.96 9.49
N GLY A 464 21.33 -16.71 9.96
CA GLY A 464 22.35 -15.67 9.74
C GLY A 464 22.33 -15.01 8.36
N SER A 465 21.42 -15.42 7.46
CA SER A 465 21.26 -14.78 6.15
C SER A 465 20.13 -13.75 6.17
N VAL A 466 20.35 -12.63 5.48
CA VAL A 466 19.33 -11.60 5.26
C VAL A 466 18.59 -11.76 3.93
N THR A 467 19.08 -12.61 3.02
CA THR A 467 18.54 -12.78 1.67
C THR A 467 18.29 -14.22 1.24
N GLU A 468 19.12 -15.17 1.67
CA GLU A 468 19.08 -16.54 1.15
C GLU A 468 18.01 -17.38 1.84
N PHE A 469 17.20 -18.07 1.04
CA PHE A 469 16.15 -18.95 1.53
C PHE A 469 16.67 -20.37 1.81
N LEU A 470 16.03 -21.05 2.75
CA LEU A 470 16.16 -22.48 2.95
C LEU A 470 15.59 -23.22 1.73
N THR A 471 16.39 -24.11 1.15
CA THR A 471 15.95 -24.97 0.03
C THR A 471 15.72 -26.43 0.45
N THR A 472 16.15 -26.78 1.67
CA THR A 472 15.95 -28.09 2.31
C THR A 472 15.85 -27.92 3.83
N PRO A 473 15.19 -28.83 4.58
CA PRO A 473 14.36 -29.95 4.10
C PRO A 473 13.07 -29.46 3.42
N THR A 474 12.34 -30.37 2.77
CA THR A 474 11.11 -30.02 2.02
C THR A 474 10.00 -29.39 2.87
N THR A 475 10.02 -29.58 4.19
CA THR A 475 9.11 -28.92 5.13
C THR A 475 9.36 -27.41 5.25
N ALA A 476 10.59 -26.94 5.02
CA ALA A 476 10.92 -25.52 5.03
C ALA A 476 10.45 -24.78 3.76
N LEU A 477 9.87 -25.51 2.80
CA LEU A 477 9.34 -24.97 1.53
C LEU A 477 7.83 -24.75 1.58
N GLN A 478 7.16 -25.19 2.65
CA GLN A 478 5.73 -24.97 2.85
C GLN A 478 5.48 -23.56 3.39
N PRO A 479 4.29 -22.99 3.16
CA PRO A 479 3.96 -21.66 3.67
C PRO A 479 4.22 -21.51 5.16
N VAL A 480 4.93 -20.46 5.55
CA VAL A 480 5.20 -20.12 6.94
C VAL A 480 5.22 -18.60 7.13
N GLY A 481 4.50 -18.12 8.15
CA GLY A 481 4.45 -16.70 8.48
C GLY A 481 5.75 -16.20 9.15
N CYS A 482 5.81 -14.89 9.40
CA CYS A 482 6.95 -14.30 10.09
C CYS A 482 7.09 -14.89 11.51
N PRO A 483 8.28 -15.39 11.91
CA PRO A 483 8.51 -15.95 13.24
C PRO A 483 8.16 -14.94 14.34
N ASN A 484 7.44 -15.40 15.37
CA ASN A 484 6.97 -14.60 16.52
C ASN A 484 5.93 -13.51 16.23
N PHE A 485 5.45 -13.36 15.00
CA PHE A 485 4.40 -12.40 14.65
C PHE A 485 3.11 -13.11 14.25
N ARG A 486 3.08 -13.70 13.06
CA ARG A 486 1.86 -14.25 12.42
C ARG A 486 1.09 -15.20 13.32
N GLN A 487 1.78 -16.20 13.88
CA GLN A 487 1.15 -17.22 14.72
C GLN A 487 0.69 -16.64 16.07
N VAL A 488 1.45 -15.71 16.65
CA VAL A 488 1.08 -15.04 17.91
C VAL A 488 -0.21 -14.26 17.72
N PHE A 489 -0.26 -13.44 16.67
CA PHE A 489 -1.46 -12.66 16.33
C PHE A 489 -2.67 -13.54 16.00
N GLN A 490 -2.52 -14.58 15.17
CA GLN A 490 -3.66 -15.46 14.85
C GLN A 490 -4.20 -16.17 16.09
N ASN A 491 -3.33 -16.63 16.97
CA ASN A 491 -3.74 -17.30 18.20
C ASN A 491 -4.49 -16.33 19.11
N GLU A 492 -4.05 -15.08 19.21
CA GLU A 492 -4.73 -14.01 19.95
C GLU A 492 -6.13 -13.76 19.36
N LEU A 493 -6.23 -13.52 18.05
CA LEU A 493 -7.51 -13.31 17.37
C LEU A 493 -8.48 -14.49 17.52
N ASN A 494 -7.97 -15.72 17.43
CA ASN A 494 -8.77 -16.94 17.59
C ASN A 494 -9.26 -17.09 19.03
N THR A 495 -8.42 -16.75 20.01
CA THR A 495 -8.75 -16.85 21.43
C THR A 495 -9.78 -15.80 21.84
N MET A 496 -9.63 -14.55 21.37
CA MET A 496 -10.59 -13.50 21.68
C MET A 496 -11.91 -13.72 20.93
N GLY A 497 -11.87 -14.22 19.70
CA GLY A 497 -13.05 -14.44 18.85
C GLY A 497 -13.49 -13.18 18.08
N PHE A 498 -14.71 -13.22 17.55
CA PHE A 498 -15.35 -12.06 16.94
C PHE A 498 -16.18 -11.30 17.98
N PRO A 499 -16.48 -10.01 17.77
CA PRO A 499 -17.48 -9.28 18.55
C PRO A 499 -18.79 -10.07 18.61
N THR A 500 -19.39 -10.12 19.79
CA THR A 500 -20.55 -10.98 20.10
C THR A 500 -21.84 -10.19 20.33
N THR A 501 -21.73 -8.89 20.55
CA THR A 501 -22.86 -7.98 20.80
C THR A 501 -23.26 -7.16 19.57
N THR A 502 -22.55 -7.35 18.45
CA THR A 502 -22.85 -6.75 17.15
C THR A 502 -23.42 -7.79 16.18
N ARG A 503 -24.18 -7.33 15.19
CA ARG A 503 -24.42 -8.07 13.96
C ARG A 503 -23.15 -8.01 13.12
N ASN A 504 -22.54 -9.16 12.83
CA ASN A 504 -21.32 -9.23 12.02
C ASN A 504 -21.66 -9.65 10.60
N ILE A 505 -21.31 -8.84 9.61
CA ILE A 505 -21.50 -9.13 8.19
C ILE A 505 -20.19 -8.96 7.43
N ALA A 506 -20.11 -9.53 6.23
CA ALA A 506 -18.93 -9.43 5.39
C ALA A 506 -19.23 -9.08 3.93
N ILE A 507 -18.32 -8.34 3.31
CA ILE A 507 -18.17 -8.27 1.85
C ILE A 507 -16.81 -8.87 1.55
N ALA A 508 -16.73 -9.85 0.66
CA ALA A 508 -15.46 -10.31 0.10
C ALA A 508 -15.39 -9.92 -1.37
N ASN A 509 -14.22 -9.52 -1.86
CA ASN A 509 -13.98 -9.27 -3.29
C ASN A 509 -13.51 -10.53 -4.03
N GLY A 510 -13.23 -11.61 -3.30
CA GLY A 510 -12.92 -12.92 -3.86
C GLY A 510 -14.15 -13.68 -4.36
N ALA A 511 -13.97 -14.43 -5.44
CA ALA A 511 -15.02 -15.22 -6.05
C ALA A 511 -15.50 -16.34 -5.10
N GLY A 512 -16.77 -16.30 -4.71
CA GLY A 512 -17.38 -17.31 -3.83
C GLY A 512 -17.54 -18.68 -4.49
N ASN A 513 -17.48 -18.77 -5.82
CA ASN A 513 -17.68 -20.01 -6.58
C ASN A 513 -16.39 -20.83 -6.81
N GLY A 514 -15.25 -20.41 -6.25
CA GLY A 514 -13.96 -21.10 -6.46
C GLY A 514 -13.19 -20.64 -7.70
N THR A 515 -13.60 -19.57 -8.38
CA THR A 515 -12.87 -19.02 -9.53
C THR A 515 -11.52 -18.46 -9.11
N MET A 516 -10.47 -18.85 -9.82
CA MET A 516 -9.07 -18.56 -9.50
C MET A 516 -8.58 -17.25 -10.14
N THR A 517 -7.60 -16.58 -9.52
CA THR A 517 -6.95 -15.38 -10.09
C THR A 517 -5.88 -15.73 -11.14
N GLY A 518 -5.45 -16.99 -11.20
CA GLY A 518 -4.49 -17.54 -12.17
C GLY A 518 -4.51 -19.07 -12.10
N THR A 519 -3.37 -19.73 -12.34
CA THR A 519 -3.22 -21.17 -12.07
C THR A 519 -2.03 -21.47 -11.15
N PRO A 520 -2.08 -22.53 -10.33
CA PRO A 520 -1.00 -22.82 -9.39
C PRO A 520 0.24 -23.22 -10.18
N GLY A 521 1.40 -22.71 -9.79
CA GLY A 521 2.67 -22.99 -10.47
C GLY A 521 2.85 -22.31 -11.82
N MET A 522 1.96 -21.41 -12.25
CA MET A 522 2.11 -20.72 -13.55
C MET A 522 3.33 -19.82 -13.59
N VAL A 523 3.90 -19.67 -14.79
CA VAL A 523 4.98 -18.70 -15.04
C VAL A 523 4.42 -17.29 -14.93
N VAL A 524 5.03 -16.48 -14.07
CA VAL A 524 4.71 -15.05 -13.90
C VAL A 524 5.67 -14.20 -14.71
N MET A 525 6.95 -14.59 -14.73
CA MET A 525 7.99 -13.92 -15.51
C MET A 525 9.11 -14.89 -15.87
N ASN A 526 9.65 -14.75 -17.07
CA ASN A 526 10.93 -15.32 -17.48
C ASN A 526 11.60 -14.31 -18.41
N HIS A 527 12.47 -13.48 -17.85
CA HIS A 527 13.02 -12.34 -18.59
C HIS A 527 14.50 -12.11 -18.32
N THR A 528 15.19 -11.55 -19.31
CA THR A 528 16.60 -11.13 -19.20
C THR A 528 16.69 -9.61 -19.33
N PHE A 529 17.09 -8.97 -18.24
CA PHE A 529 17.31 -7.53 -18.14
C PHE A 529 18.77 -7.22 -18.47
N ASN A 530 19.04 -6.42 -19.50
CA ASN A 530 20.41 -5.98 -19.80
C ASN A 530 20.65 -4.62 -19.16
N THR A 531 21.41 -4.57 -18.06
CA THR A 531 21.65 -3.35 -17.28
C THR A 531 22.79 -2.51 -17.88
N SER A 532 23.73 -3.14 -18.58
CA SER A 532 24.78 -2.45 -19.34
C SER A 532 25.21 -3.29 -20.54
N SER A 533 26.21 -2.83 -21.30
CA SER A 533 26.84 -3.64 -22.35
C SER A 533 27.57 -4.88 -21.81
N THR A 534 27.84 -4.92 -20.51
CA THR A 534 28.60 -6.00 -19.87
C THR A 534 27.88 -6.66 -18.70
N GLN A 535 26.71 -6.17 -18.29
CA GLN A 535 25.95 -6.71 -17.16
C GLN A 535 24.52 -7.05 -17.56
N ARG A 536 24.01 -8.18 -17.07
CA ARG A 536 22.59 -8.55 -17.21
C ARG A 536 22.08 -9.30 -15.98
N ALA A 537 20.76 -9.28 -15.78
CA ALA A 537 20.06 -10.10 -14.80
C ALA A 537 19.05 -11.01 -15.49
N ILE A 538 19.01 -12.28 -15.10
CA ILE A 538 17.96 -13.22 -15.52
C ILE A 538 17.04 -13.43 -14.32
N ILE A 539 15.74 -13.19 -14.52
CA ILE A 539 14.73 -13.32 -13.47
C ILE A 539 13.66 -14.30 -13.95
N ASN A 540 13.43 -15.33 -13.14
CA ASN A 540 12.34 -16.27 -13.29
C ASN A 540 11.43 -16.20 -12.07
N LEU A 541 10.12 -16.09 -12.30
CA LEU A 541 9.10 -16.05 -11.26
C LEU A 541 7.95 -16.98 -11.63
N ASN A 542 7.49 -17.76 -10.67
CA ASN A 542 6.32 -18.60 -10.79
C ASN A 542 5.41 -18.41 -9.57
N PHE A 543 4.11 -18.59 -9.75
CA PHE A 543 3.19 -18.74 -8.62
C PHE A 543 3.49 -20.01 -7.82
N THR A 544 3.06 -20.03 -6.56
CA THR A 544 3.15 -21.18 -5.67
C THR A 544 2.42 -22.41 -6.26
N PRO A 545 2.96 -23.63 -6.05
CA PRO A 545 2.54 -24.83 -6.77
C PRO A 545 1.17 -25.37 -6.34
N SER A 546 0.61 -26.31 -7.11
CA SER A 546 -0.50 -27.18 -6.66
C SER A 546 0.00 -28.34 -5.78
N ILE A 547 -0.93 -29.00 -5.09
CA ILE A 547 -0.67 -30.22 -4.30
C ILE A 547 -0.12 -31.37 -5.14
N ALA A 548 -0.42 -31.39 -6.44
CA ALA A 548 0.02 -32.43 -7.36
C ALA A 548 1.48 -32.24 -7.81
N GLN A 549 2.01 -31.02 -7.65
CA GLN A 549 3.40 -30.71 -7.97
C GLN A 549 4.30 -31.03 -6.76
N ASN A 550 5.54 -31.41 -7.04
CA ASN A 550 6.60 -31.41 -6.03
C ASN A 550 6.94 -29.94 -5.65
N SER A 551 8.06 -29.72 -4.98
CA SER A 551 8.56 -28.35 -4.86
C SER A 551 8.95 -27.78 -6.23
N ILE A 552 8.57 -26.53 -6.50
CA ILE A 552 8.97 -25.78 -7.71
C ILE A 552 9.80 -24.56 -7.31
N GLU A 553 10.54 -24.00 -8.27
CA GLU A 553 11.20 -22.69 -8.11
C GLU A 553 10.16 -21.60 -8.33
N VAL A 554 9.95 -20.75 -7.32
CA VAL A 554 9.01 -19.62 -7.38
C VAL A 554 9.73 -18.30 -7.64
N SER A 555 11.04 -18.26 -7.38
CA SER A 555 11.90 -17.13 -7.73
C SER A 555 13.33 -17.59 -7.99
N HIS A 556 13.92 -17.08 -9.07
CA HIS A 556 15.33 -17.28 -9.39
C HIS A 556 15.90 -15.99 -9.97
N PHE A 557 16.90 -15.44 -9.29
CA PHE A 557 17.69 -14.32 -9.78
C PHE A 557 19.09 -14.81 -10.15
N LYS A 558 19.56 -14.45 -11.35
CA LYS A 558 20.97 -14.60 -11.76
C LYS A 558 21.53 -13.28 -12.24
N GLY A 559 22.49 -12.72 -11.50
CA GLY A 559 23.31 -11.60 -11.95
C GLY A 559 24.49 -12.11 -12.75
N GLN A 560 24.59 -11.70 -14.01
CA GLN A 560 25.64 -12.16 -14.93
C GLN A 560 26.48 -10.99 -15.45
N GLN A 561 27.75 -11.30 -15.68
CA GLN A 561 28.74 -10.37 -16.20
C GLN A 561 29.35 -10.96 -17.49
N TRP A 562 29.49 -10.11 -18.49
CA TRP A 562 30.16 -10.40 -19.76
C TRP A 562 31.65 -10.13 -19.62
N VAL A 563 32.45 -11.12 -19.99
CA VAL A 563 33.90 -10.97 -20.16
C VAL A 563 34.25 -11.49 -21.55
N ILE A 564 34.34 -12.81 -21.68
CA ILE A 564 34.48 -13.53 -22.97
C ILE A 564 33.23 -14.41 -23.22
N PHE A 565 32.52 -14.75 -22.16
CA PHE A 565 31.20 -15.37 -22.12
C PHE A 565 30.42 -14.78 -20.93
N TRP A 566 29.12 -15.03 -20.86
CA TRP A 566 28.31 -14.67 -19.70
C TRP A 566 28.59 -15.64 -18.55
N PHE A 567 29.17 -15.15 -17.46
CA PHE A 567 29.32 -15.91 -16.23
C PHE A 567 28.34 -15.39 -15.18
N THR A 568 27.81 -16.28 -14.34
CA THR A 568 26.96 -15.88 -13.21
C THR A 568 27.83 -15.46 -12.04
N ALA A 569 27.78 -14.18 -11.69
CA ALA A 569 28.50 -13.62 -10.56
C ALA A 569 27.70 -13.80 -9.26
N TYR A 570 26.38 -13.65 -9.34
CA TYR A 570 25.47 -13.77 -8.20
C TYR A 570 24.24 -14.58 -8.57
N GLU A 571 23.77 -15.40 -7.65
CA GLU A 571 22.61 -16.25 -7.84
C GLU A 571 21.85 -16.40 -6.52
N SER A 572 20.53 -16.35 -6.56
CA SER A 572 19.68 -16.70 -5.42
C SER A 572 18.37 -17.31 -5.90
N ILE A 573 17.88 -18.29 -5.13
CA ILE A 573 16.79 -19.18 -5.51
C ILE A 573 15.84 -19.34 -4.32
N ALA A 574 14.54 -19.16 -4.58
CA ALA A 574 13.47 -19.59 -3.68
C ALA A 574 12.67 -20.73 -4.29
N LYS A 575 12.39 -21.74 -3.47
CA LYS A 575 11.52 -22.88 -3.80
C LYS A 575 10.31 -22.88 -2.88
N SER A 576 9.17 -23.31 -3.41
CA SER A 576 7.94 -23.48 -2.63
C SER A 576 7.33 -24.84 -2.88
N LYS A 577 6.55 -25.33 -1.90
CA LYS A 577 5.78 -26.56 -1.94
C LYS A 577 4.40 -26.32 -1.32
N ALA A 578 3.36 -26.78 -1.99
CA ALA A 578 2.01 -26.72 -1.44
C ALA A 578 1.86 -27.60 -0.18
N PRO A 579 1.07 -27.16 0.82
CA PRO A 579 0.58 -28.06 1.86
C PRO A 579 -0.23 -29.22 1.26
N SER A 580 -0.41 -30.32 1.98
CA SER A 580 -1.12 -31.50 1.45
C SER A 580 -2.63 -31.32 1.29
N TYR A 581 -3.19 -30.19 1.73
CA TYR A 581 -4.63 -29.96 1.82
C TYR A 581 -5.14 -28.78 0.96
N THR A 582 -4.25 -28.03 0.32
CA THR A 582 -4.61 -26.87 -0.51
C THR A 582 -3.51 -26.59 -1.52
N ASP A 583 -3.89 -26.15 -2.73
CA ASP A 583 -2.95 -25.58 -3.69
C ASP A 583 -2.39 -24.24 -3.14
N GLY A 584 -1.34 -23.72 -3.79
CA GLY A 584 -0.61 -22.52 -3.39
C GLY A 584 -1.45 -21.25 -3.33
N LEU A 585 -1.05 -20.30 -2.48
CA LEU A 585 -1.84 -19.10 -2.18
C LEU A 585 -2.08 -18.21 -3.41
N ASP A 586 -1.11 -18.09 -4.31
CA ASP A 586 -1.05 -16.98 -5.29
C ASP A 586 -2.18 -16.94 -6.31
N SER A 587 -2.81 -18.10 -6.54
CA SER A 587 -3.87 -18.27 -7.53
C SER A 587 -5.23 -18.60 -6.91
N ALA A 588 -5.34 -18.60 -5.58
CA ALA A 588 -6.60 -18.92 -4.92
C ALA A 588 -7.72 -17.90 -5.27
N PRO A 589 -8.99 -18.28 -5.09
CA PRO A 589 -10.11 -17.33 -5.17
C PRO A 589 -9.98 -16.28 -4.06
N GLY A 590 -10.04 -15.00 -4.40
CA GLY A 590 -9.79 -13.94 -3.44
C GLY A 590 -9.69 -12.54 -4.04
N GLY A 591 -9.71 -11.54 -3.16
CA GLY A 591 -9.53 -10.14 -3.54
C GLY A 591 -8.13 -9.93 -4.12
N ARG A 592 -8.04 -9.31 -5.30
CA ARG A 592 -6.78 -9.23 -6.06
C ARG A 592 -5.95 -8.03 -5.65
N TYR A 593 -4.63 -8.22 -5.56
CA TYR A 593 -3.71 -7.09 -5.66
C TYR A 593 -3.42 -6.81 -7.13
N ASP A 594 -3.52 -5.56 -7.55
CA ASP A 594 -3.16 -5.12 -8.89
C ASP A 594 -1.75 -4.54 -8.87
N MET A 595 -0.81 -5.21 -9.54
CA MET A 595 0.59 -4.81 -9.60
C MET A 595 0.77 -3.43 -10.26
N SER A 596 -0.17 -2.98 -11.09
CA SER A 596 -0.10 -1.63 -11.70
C SER A 596 -0.17 -0.51 -10.66
N SER A 597 -0.67 -0.77 -9.44
CA SER A 597 -0.63 0.18 -8.33
C SER A 597 0.80 0.57 -7.92
N LEU A 598 1.79 -0.30 -8.19
CA LEU A 598 3.21 -0.03 -7.97
C LEU A 598 3.85 0.82 -9.08
N SER A 599 3.10 1.20 -10.12
CA SER A 599 3.63 1.99 -11.24
C SER A 599 4.16 3.36 -10.83
N SER A 600 3.61 3.97 -9.76
CA SER A 600 4.15 5.23 -9.23
C SER A 600 5.62 5.08 -8.76
N MET A 601 5.98 3.88 -8.27
CA MET A 601 7.34 3.53 -7.86
C MET A 601 8.29 3.32 -9.04
N THR A 602 7.78 3.12 -10.26
CA THR A 602 8.63 2.98 -11.46
C THR A 602 9.15 4.33 -11.97
N THR A 603 8.62 5.45 -11.46
CA THR A 603 9.00 6.80 -11.90
C THR A 603 10.50 7.04 -11.65
N GLY A 604 11.27 7.09 -12.73
CA GLY A 604 12.74 7.24 -12.66
C GLY A 604 13.51 5.94 -12.45
N ASN A 605 12.84 4.78 -12.45
CA ASN A 605 13.47 3.45 -12.41
C ASN A 605 13.09 2.65 -13.67
N SER A 606 13.98 2.67 -14.67
CA SER A 606 13.77 1.96 -15.94
C SER A 606 13.72 0.44 -15.79
N MET A 607 14.47 -0.11 -14.83
CA MET A 607 14.48 -1.55 -14.54
C MET A 607 13.13 -2.02 -14.00
N LEU A 608 12.52 -1.25 -13.09
CA LEU A 608 11.18 -1.56 -12.57
C LEU A 608 10.10 -1.38 -13.65
N THR A 609 10.25 -0.39 -14.54
CA THR A 609 9.36 -0.23 -15.70
C THR A 609 9.43 -1.45 -16.63
N GLU A 610 10.64 -1.90 -16.96
CA GLU A 610 10.85 -3.12 -17.76
C GLU A 610 10.28 -4.35 -17.06
N PHE A 611 10.45 -4.46 -15.73
CA PHE A 611 9.90 -5.56 -14.94
C PHE A 611 8.38 -5.63 -15.09
N MET A 612 7.69 -4.51 -14.88
CA MET A 612 6.23 -4.42 -15.00
C MET A 612 5.72 -4.80 -16.40
N ASN A 613 6.44 -4.38 -17.45
CA ASN A 613 6.07 -4.68 -18.84
C ASN A 613 6.25 -6.16 -19.23
N ASN A 614 7.01 -6.94 -18.46
CA ASN A 614 7.31 -8.34 -18.76
C ASN A 614 6.57 -9.34 -17.85
N LEU A 615 5.66 -8.86 -16.98
CA LEU A 615 4.77 -9.73 -16.21
C LEU A 615 3.72 -10.35 -17.12
N GLN A 616 3.58 -11.69 -17.06
CA GLN A 616 2.53 -12.41 -17.79
C GLN A 616 1.14 -12.26 -17.15
N ILE A 617 1.11 -11.88 -15.88
CA ILE A 617 -0.09 -11.61 -15.11
C ILE A 617 0.16 -10.43 -14.16
N MET A 618 -0.80 -9.50 -14.11
CA MET A 618 -0.72 -8.28 -13.30
C MET A 618 -1.43 -8.41 -11.95
N TYR A 619 -2.05 -9.55 -11.70
CA TYR A 619 -2.86 -9.79 -10.51
C TYR A 619 -2.43 -11.08 -9.82
N PHE A 620 -2.52 -11.10 -8.50
CA PHE A 620 -2.44 -12.30 -7.68
C PHE A 620 -3.51 -12.24 -6.59
N ASP A 621 -3.83 -13.39 -5.99
CA ASP A 621 -4.69 -13.41 -4.82
C ASP A 621 -4.00 -12.75 -3.62
N PHE A 622 -4.57 -11.62 -3.17
CA PHE A 622 -4.08 -10.88 -2.01
C PHE A 622 -4.81 -11.28 -0.74
N ILE A 623 -6.14 -11.34 -0.79
CA ILE A 623 -6.98 -11.74 0.32
C ILE A 623 -7.82 -12.94 -0.13
N PRO A 624 -7.39 -14.18 0.19
CA PRO A 624 -8.16 -15.37 -0.14
C PRO A 624 -9.60 -15.22 0.38
N ALA A 625 -10.60 -15.61 -0.42
CA ALA A 625 -12.01 -15.59 -0.02
C ALA A 625 -12.22 -16.38 1.29
N TRP A 626 -11.47 -17.47 1.45
CA TRP A 626 -11.37 -18.25 2.69
C TRP A 626 -10.97 -17.40 3.91
N SER A 627 -9.99 -16.52 3.74
CA SER A 627 -9.52 -15.61 4.78
C SER A 627 -10.51 -14.47 5.03
N SER A 628 -10.99 -13.85 3.95
CA SER A 628 -11.98 -12.76 4.00
C SER A 628 -13.25 -13.16 4.78
N MET A 629 -13.73 -14.38 4.52
CA MET A 629 -14.91 -14.96 5.17
C MET A 629 -14.62 -15.67 6.49
N SER A 630 -13.37 -15.73 6.95
CA SER A 630 -12.95 -16.44 8.17
C SER A 630 -13.49 -17.89 8.25
N ILE A 631 -13.36 -18.64 7.16
CA ILE A 631 -13.96 -19.98 7.03
C ILE A 631 -13.24 -20.99 7.94
N SER A 632 -13.99 -21.72 8.78
CA SER A 632 -13.40 -22.62 9.79
C SER A 632 -13.56 -24.11 9.50
N ASN A 633 -14.49 -24.52 8.64
CA ASN A 633 -14.80 -25.93 8.37
C ASN A 633 -13.98 -26.55 7.23
N THR A 634 -13.05 -25.81 6.63
CA THR A 634 -12.09 -26.30 5.63
C THR A 634 -10.81 -25.47 5.69
N THR A 635 -9.68 -26.10 5.33
CA THR A 635 -8.39 -25.43 5.13
C THR A 635 -7.99 -25.36 3.66
N ASN A 636 -8.84 -25.84 2.76
CA ASN A 636 -8.62 -25.75 1.32
C ASN A 636 -9.11 -24.38 0.81
N LEU A 637 -8.17 -23.53 0.41
CA LEU A 637 -8.40 -22.15 -0.05
C LEU A 637 -9.28 -22.07 -1.30
N TYR A 638 -9.32 -23.15 -2.07
CA TYR A 638 -10.05 -23.26 -3.34
C TYR A 638 -11.47 -23.78 -3.18
N SER A 639 -11.90 -24.08 -1.95
CA SER A 639 -13.26 -24.55 -1.69
C SER A 639 -14.26 -23.41 -1.98
N PRO A 640 -15.31 -23.66 -2.78
CA PRO A 640 -16.39 -22.69 -2.93
C PRO A 640 -17.04 -22.35 -1.58
N VAL A 641 -17.47 -21.10 -1.45
CA VAL A 641 -18.29 -20.61 -0.35
C VAL A 641 -19.75 -20.95 -0.65
N ALA A 642 -20.32 -21.86 0.13
CA ALA A 642 -21.68 -22.38 -0.04
C ALA A 642 -22.50 -22.19 1.25
N GLY A 643 -23.79 -22.50 1.20
CA GLY A 643 -24.69 -22.29 2.35
C GLY A 643 -24.35 -23.10 3.61
N ASN A 644 -23.47 -24.11 3.52
CA ASN A 644 -22.97 -24.88 4.65
C ASN A 644 -21.55 -24.46 5.11
N THR A 645 -20.99 -23.41 4.52
CA THR A 645 -19.70 -22.84 4.93
C THR A 645 -19.81 -22.28 6.34
N ALA A 646 -18.92 -22.70 7.24
CA ALA A 646 -18.90 -22.20 8.62
C ALA A 646 -18.12 -20.88 8.66
N THR A 647 -18.83 -19.80 8.95
CA THR A 647 -18.31 -18.43 9.02
C THR A 647 -18.93 -17.69 10.22
N PRO A 648 -18.20 -16.75 10.87
CA PRO A 648 -18.74 -15.92 11.95
C PRO A 648 -19.71 -14.83 11.46
N PHE A 649 -19.87 -14.65 10.15
CA PHE A 649 -20.73 -13.63 9.57
C PHE A 649 -22.14 -14.16 9.35
N VAL A 650 -23.13 -13.41 9.81
CA VAL A 650 -24.55 -13.80 9.69
C VAL A 650 -25.16 -13.45 8.33
N ALA A 651 -24.47 -12.61 7.55
CA ALA A 651 -24.78 -12.30 6.17
C ALA A 651 -23.50 -11.91 5.43
N SER A 652 -23.46 -12.17 4.12
CA SER A 652 -22.31 -11.81 3.30
C SER A 652 -22.63 -11.58 1.83
N TYR A 653 -21.83 -10.73 1.20
CA TYR A 653 -21.75 -10.60 -0.26
C TYR A 653 -20.43 -11.19 -0.78
N LEU A 654 -20.52 -12.02 -1.81
CA LEU A 654 -19.37 -12.53 -2.57
C LEU A 654 -19.68 -12.47 -4.07
N PRO A 655 -18.77 -11.98 -4.92
CA PRO A 655 -18.92 -12.02 -6.37
C PRO A 655 -18.68 -13.43 -6.93
N ASN A 656 -19.00 -13.62 -8.20
CA ASN A 656 -18.67 -14.85 -8.96
C ASN A 656 -17.31 -14.78 -9.68
N THR A 657 -16.65 -13.63 -9.62
CA THR A 657 -15.34 -13.37 -10.22
C THR A 657 -14.49 -12.59 -9.23
N ASN A 658 -13.18 -12.80 -9.23
CA ASN A 658 -12.28 -12.05 -8.36
C ASN A 658 -12.24 -10.57 -8.79
N GLU A 659 -12.52 -9.69 -7.84
CA GLU A 659 -12.43 -8.24 -7.97
C GLU A 659 -11.12 -7.76 -7.33
N ASN A 660 -10.71 -6.52 -7.63
CA ASN A 660 -9.57 -5.94 -6.92
C ASN A 660 -9.94 -5.76 -5.44
N HIS A 661 -8.96 -5.94 -4.56
CA HIS A 661 -9.12 -5.78 -3.13
C HIS A 661 -9.80 -4.46 -2.77
N VAL A 662 -10.76 -4.51 -1.85
CA VAL A 662 -11.62 -3.38 -1.39
C VAL A 662 -12.36 -2.62 -2.50
N THR A 663 -12.65 -3.25 -3.63
CA THR A 663 -13.41 -2.62 -4.72
C THR A 663 -14.89 -2.53 -4.38
N LEU A 664 -15.45 -1.32 -4.41
CA LEU A 664 -16.89 -1.13 -4.32
C LEU A 664 -17.56 -1.34 -5.69
N THR A 665 -18.56 -2.21 -5.71
CA THR A 665 -19.42 -2.47 -6.88
C THR A 665 -20.85 -2.08 -6.55
N PRO A 666 -21.70 -1.79 -7.56
CA PRO A 666 -23.11 -1.47 -7.30
C PRO A 666 -23.82 -2.51 -6.43
N ASP A 667 -23.51 -3.79 -6.63
CA ASP A 667 -24.12 -4.90 -5.91
C ASP A 667 -23.65 -4.96 -4.44
N ASN A 668 -22.35 -4.84 -4.19
CA ASN A 668 -21.82 -4.91 -2.83
C ASN A 668 -22.17 -3.65 -2.02
N VAL A 669 -22.31 -2.50 -2.69
CA VAL A 669 -22.84 -1.26 -2.09
C VAL A 669 -24.31 -1.42 -1.74
N THR A 670 -25.12 -2.01 -2.62
CA THR A 670 -26.54 -2.29 -2.34
C THR A 670 -26.69 -3.20 -1.12
N PHE A 671 -25.87 -4.24 -1.02
CA PHE A 671 -25.80 -5.10 0.16
C PHE A 671 -25.45 -4.31 1.44
N ALA A 672 -24.40 -3.48 1.39
CA ALA A 672 -23.98 -2.65 2.51
C ALA A 672 -25.10 -1.70 2.97
N LEU A 673 -25.76 -1.01 2.04
CA LEU A 673 -26.85 -0.07 2.34
C LEU A 673 -28.03 -0.77 2.99
N ASN A 674 -28.43 -1.95 2.50
CA ASN A 674 -29.50 -2.72 3.11
C ASN A 674 -29.21 -3.09 4.57
N GLU A 675 -27.96 -3.43 4.89
CA GLU A 675 -27.57 -3.77 6.25
C GLU A 675 -27.38 -2.53 7.15
N ILE A 676 -26.91 -1.41 6.60
CA ILE A 676 -26.72 -0.16 7.34
C ILE A 676 -28.07 0.48 7.69
N LEU A 677 -28.98 0.60 6.71
CA LEU A 677 -30.19 1.40 6.81
C LEU A 677 -31.32 0.71 7.60
N ILE A 678 -31.30 -0.61 7.75
CA ILE A 678 -32.37 -1.35 8.43
C ILE A 678 -32.02 -1.56 9.91
N PRO A 679 -32.75 -0.96 10.87
CA PRO A 679 -32.68 -1.38 12.26
C PRO A 679 -33.40 -2.73 12.40
N ASN A 680 -32.78 -3.68 13.10
CA ASN A 680 -33.38 -5.00 13.35
C ASN A 680 -34.81 -4.87 13.93
N LEU A 681 -35.78 -5.41 13.17
CA LEU A 681 -37.23 -5.59 13.38
C LEU A 681 -38.17 -4.38 13.11
N ASN A 682 -38.89 -4.39 11.97
CA ASN A 682 -40.35 -4.69 11.94
C ASN A 682 -41.03 -4.56 10.55
N THR A 683 -41.79 -5.61 10.20
CA THR A 683 -42.80 -5.76 9.12
C THR A 683 -42.33 -5.70 7.66
N ASN A 684 -42.78 -6.67 6.85
CA ASN A 684 -42.58 -6.75 5.39
C ASN A 684 -42.90 -5.45 4.64
N THR A 685 -43.72 -4.56 5.23
CA THR A 685 -44.08 -3.24 4.72
C THR A 685 -42.89 -2.27 4.61
N GLN A 686 -41.93 -2.25 5.54
CA GLN A 686 -40.75 -1.35 5.40
C GLN A 686 -39.69 -1.86 4.42
N ILE A 687 -39.56 -3.19 4.28
CA ILE A 687 -38.70 -3.81 3.26
C ILE A 687 -39.25 -3.51 1.87
N PHE A 688 -40.57 -3.52 1.70
CA PHE A 688 -41.22 -3.13 0.46
C PHE A 688 -40.97 -1.66 0.11
N GLU A 689 -41.08 -0.75 1.10
CA GLU A 689 -40.92 0.69 0.88
C GLU A 689 -39.50 1.11 0.49
N ASN A 690 -38.47 0.52 1.13
CA ASN A 690 -37.08 0.90 0.91
C ASN A 690 -36.49 0.35 -0.41
N ASN A 691 -37.20 -0.56 -1.08
CA ASN A 691 -36.76 -1.19 -2.31
C ASN A 691 -37.40 -0.60 -3.58
N ILE A 692 -38.29 0.39 -3.43
CA ILE A 692 -38.94 1.07 -4.55
C ILE A 692 -38.56 2.55 -4.53
N TRP A 693 -37.94 3.04 -5.61
CA TRP A 693 -37.67 4.46 -5.79
C TRP A 693 -38.45 5.01 -6.98
N VAL A 694 -38.99 6.20 -6.79
CA VAL A 694 -39.84 6.87 -7.79
C VAL A 694 -39.36 8.29 -7.99
N GLU A 695 -39.10 8.66 -9.22
CA GLU A 695 -38.74 10.03 -9.56
C GLU A 695 -39.99 10.93 -9.59
N ASN A 696 -39.84 12.23 -9.35
CA ASN A 696 -40.96 13.15 -9.57
C ASN A 696 -41.31 13.15 -11.07
N PRO A 697 -42.60 13.22 -11.44
CA PRO A 697 -43.00 13.26 -12.84
C PRO A 697 -42.32 14.38 -13.62
N ILE A 698 -41.67 14.05 -14.73
CA ILE A 698 -41.22 15.00 -15.74
C ILE A 698 -42.11 14.79 -16.96
N GLU A 699 -42.76 15.85 -17.42
CA GLU A 699 -43.80 15.76 -18.45
C GLU A 699 -44.90 14.76 -18.06
N ASP A 700 -45.27 13.82 -18.93
CA ASP A 700 -46.36 12.87 -18.73
C ASP A 700 -45.86 11.44 -18.44
N VAL A 701 -44.68 11.31 -17.80
CA VAL A 701 -44.09 10.02 -17.42
C VAL A 701 -43.66 10.01 -15.95
N LEU A 702 -43.96 8.92 -15.25
CA LEU A 702 -43.46 8.60 -13.92
C LEU A 702 -42.46 7.44 -14.02
N LYS A 703 -41.22 7.66 -13.59
CA LYS A 703 -40.20 6.61 -13.56
C LYS A 703 -40.17 5.93 -12.20
N LEU A 704 -40.32 4.62 -12.22
CA LEU A 704 -40.29 3.75 -11.07
C LEU A 704 -39.17 2.75 -11.23
N HIS A 705 -38.54 2.45 -10.12
CA HIS A 705 -37.48 1.47 -10.08
C HIS A 705 -37.60 0.61 -8.82
N SER A 706 -37.15 -0.63 -8.92
CA SER A 706 -37.27 -1.64 -7.89
C SER A 706 -36.00 -2.50 -7.85
N ASN A 707 -35.58 -2.93 -6.66
CA ASN A 707 -34.43 -3.84 -6.52
C ASN A 707 -34.74 -5.30 -6.91
N TYR A 708 -36.00 -5.62 -7.21
CA TYR A 708 -36.45 -6.96 -7.59
C TYR A 708 -37.73 -6.91 -8.43
N THR A 709 -38.09 -8.05 -9.03
CA THR A 709 -39.34 -8.15 -9.81
C THR A 709 -40.56 -8.10 -8.89
N LEU A 710 -41.37 -7.05 -9.02
CA LEU A 710 -42.65 -6.92 -8.32
C LEU A 710 -43.77 -7.44 -9.22
N THR A 711 -44.50 -8.47 -8.79
CA THR A 711 -45.64 -9.04 -9.52
C THR A 711 -46.98 -8.63 -8.88
N HIS A 712 -48.05 -8.60 -9.66
CA HIS A 712 -49.42 -8.26 -9.23
C HIS A 712 -49.52 -6.88 -8.55
N ALA A 713 -48.70 -5.91 -8.96
CA ALA A 713 -48.70 -4.58 -8.36
C ALA A 713 -49.92 -3.75 -8.84
N THR A 714 -50.54 -3.06 -7.90
CA THR A 714 -51.60 -2.08 -8.11
C THR A 714 -51.07 -0.69 -7.79
N PHE A 715 -51.14 0.21 -8.77
CA PHE A 715 -50.77 1.61 -8.67
C PHE A 715 -52.02 2.46 -8.48
N SER A 716 -51.97 3.42 -7.58
CA SER A 716 -52.98 4.46 -7.42
C SER A 716 -52.30 5.81 -7.21
N ILE A 717 -52.75 6.84 -7.93
CA ILE A 717 -52.32 8.23 -7.70
C ILE A 717 -53.55 9.02 -7.25
N THR A 718 -53.49 9.64 -6.08
CA THR A 718 -54.54 10.52 -5.55
C THR A 718 -54.06 11.96 -5.50
N ASP A 719 -54.97 12.92 -5.68
CA ASP A 719 -54.68 14.33 -5.43
C ASP A 719 -54.69 14.66 -3.93
N ALA A 720 -54.32 15.89 -3.57
CA ALA A 720 -54.27 16.35 -2.17
C ALA A 720 -55.63 16.33 -1.45
N LEU A 721 -56.75 16.18 -2.16
CA LEU A 721 -58.09 16.04 -1.59
C LEU A 721 -58.53 14.57 -1.48
N GLY A 722 -57.66 13.63 -1.83
CA GLY A 722 -57.91 12.19 -1.78
C GLY A 722 -58.67 11.63 -2.97
N LYS A 723 -58.87 12.41 -4.04
CA LYS A 723 -59.51 11.91 -5.27
C LYS A 723 -58.50 11.11 -6.09
N THR A 724 -58.83 9.88 -6.43
CA THR A 724 -58.02 9.03 -7.33
C THR A 724 -58.02 9.59 -8.75
N ILE A 725 -56.83 9.89 -9.26
CA ILE A 725 -56.58 10.44 -10.60
C ILE A 725 -56.12 9.36 -11.57
N TYR A 726 -55.40 8.36 -11.07
CA TYR A 726 -54.89 7.25 -11.87
C TYR A 726 -54.96 5.95 -11.08
N THR A 727 -55.29 4.85 -11.75
CA THR A 727 -55.18 3.50 -11.19
C THR A 727 -54.79 2.50 -12.27
N SER A 728 -53.88 1.58 -11.94
CA SER A 728 -53.51 0.45 -12.79
C SER A 728 -53.28 -0.78 -11.93
N THR A 729 -53.78 -1.93 -12.35
CA THR A 729 -53.70 -3.20 -11.60
C THR A 729 -52.90 -4.24 -12.38
N GLU A 730 -52.48 -5.31 -11.71
CA GLU A 730 -51.83 -6.48 -12.31
C GLU A 730 -50.53 -6.16 -13.08
N GLN A 731 -49.78 -5.18 -12.60
CA GLN A 731 -48.53 -4.77 -13.23
C GLN A 731 -47.35 -5.57 -12.71
N THR A 732 -46.36 -5.78 -13.59
CA THR A 732 -45.07 -6.36 -13.21
C THR A 732 -43.95 -5.34 -13.40
N ILE A 733 -43.26 -4.94 -12.33
CA ILE A 733 -42.04 -4.11 -12.44
C ILE A 733 -40.86 -5.06 -12.47
N ASN A 734 -40.04 -5.00 -13.51
CA ASN A 734 -38.79 -5.75 -13.59
C ASN A 734 -37.60 -4.79 -13.53
N TYR A 735 -37.17 -4.47 -12.32
CA TYR A 735 -36.12 -3.49 -12.00
C TYR A 735 -36.44 -2.03 -12.34
N GLU A 736 -37.06 -1.75 -13.48
CA GLU A 736 -37.49 -0.41 -13.90
C GLU A 736 -38.84 -0.48 -14.63
N MET A 737 -39.64 0.58 -14.50
CA MET A 737 -40.91 0.77 -15.19
C MET A 737 -41.17 2.26 -15.43
N GLU A 738 -41.57 2.60 -16.66
CA GLU A 738 -42.11 3.91 -16.98
C GLU A 738 -43.63 3.85 -17.05
N LEU A 739 -44.29 4.68 -16.24
CA LEU A 739 -45.75 4.76 -16.19
C LEU A 739 -46.21 6.04 -16.91
N PRO A 740 -46.93 5.94 -18.05
CA PRO A 740 -47.49 7.12 -18.69
C PRO A 740 -48.63 7.68 -17.83
N ILE A 741 -48.51 8.95 -17.44
CA ILE A 741 -49.43 9.64 -16.53
C ILE A 741 -49.75 11.06 -17.01
N SER A 742 -51.04 11.43 -16.99
CA SER A 742 -51.45 12.81 -17.29
C SER A 742 -51.87 13.52 -15.99
N LEU A 743 -50.90 14.16 -15.34
CA LEU A 743 -51.11 14.95 -14.11
C LEU A 743 -51.02 16.46 -14.41
N GLN A 744 -51.80 17.29 -13.73
CA GLN A 744 -51.62 18.74 -13.75
C GLN A 744 -50.49 19.14 -12.79
N LYS A 745 -50.08 20.42 -12.80
CA LYS A 745 -49.13 20.93 -11.81
C LYS A 745 -49.74 20.87 -10.42
N GLY A 746 -49.05 20.23 -9.47
CA GLY A 746 -49.60 20.00 -8.14
C GLY A 746 -48.91 18.93 -7.32
N ILE A 747 -49.49 18.64 -6.16
CA ILE A 747 -49.05 17.61 -5.22
C ILE A 747 -49.99 16.41 -5.31
N TYR A 748 -49.40 15.23 -5.41
CA TYR A 748 -50.12 13.96 -5.50
C TYR A 748 -49.53 12.94 -4.52
N ILE A 749 -50.28 11.90 -4.22
CA ILE A 749 -49.83 10.75 -3.44
C ILE A 749 -49.89 9.52 -4.35
N LEU A 750 -48.74 8.90 -4.57
CA LEU A 750 -48.63 7.59 -5.20
C LEU A 750 -48.72 6.52 -4.14
N THR A 751 -49.55 5.51 -4.38
CA THR A 751 -49.63 4.27 -3.62
C THR A 751 -49.37 3.09 -4.54
N ILE A 752 -48.45 2.22 -4.19
CA ILE A 752 -48.17 0.96 -4.88
C ILE A 752 -48.47 -0.16 -3.89
N GLN A 753 -49.37 -1.06 -4.24
CA GLN A 753 -49.74 -2.21 -3.42
C GLN A 753 -49.46 -3.49 -4.18
N SER A 754 -48.78 -4.45 -3.56
CA SER A 754 -48.61 -5.80 -4.11
C SER A 754 -48.75 -6.86 -3.02
N ASP A 755 -48.58 -8.12 -3.40
CA ASP A 755 -48.52 -9.27 -2.49
C ASP A 755 -47.43 -9.13 -1.40
N GLN A 756 -46.44 -8.25 -1.62
CA GLN A 756 -45.31 -8.05 -0.73
C GLN A 756 -45.43 -6.84 0.21
N GLY A 757 -46.35 -5.90 -0.06
CA GLY A 757 -46.52 -4.73 0.79
C GLY A 757 -47.22 -3.55 0.13
N VAL A 758 -47.18 -2.41 0.81
CA VAL A 758 -47.72 -1.13 0.33
C VAL A 758 -46.61 -0.09 0.42
N PHE A 759 -46.40 0.68 -0.64
CA PHE A 759 -45.46 1.81 -0.70
C PHE A 759 -46.24 3.08 -0.99
N VAL A 760 -45.99 4.14 -0.22
CA VAL A 760 -46.65 5.43 -0.38
C VAL A 760 -45.60 6.54 -0.53
N LYS A 761 -45.70 7.33 -1.60
CA LYS A 761 -44.79 8.47 -1.84
C LYS A 761 -45.53 9.71 -2.32
N LYS A 762 -45.12 10.86 -1.78
CA LYS A 762 -45.55 12.17 -2.28
C LYS A 762 -44.86 12.48 -3.61
N LEU A 763 -45.64 12.84 -4.62
CA LEU A 763 -45.16 13.32 -5.92
C LEU A 763 -45.41 14.82 -6.05
N CYS A 764 -44.47 15.53 -6.63
CA CYS A 764 -44.59 16.94 -7.00
C CYS A 764 -44.42 17.08 -8.52
N LYS A 765 -45.47 17.50 -9.24
CA LYS A 765 -45.37 17.86 -10.67
C LYS A 765 -45.25 19.38 -10.78
N SER A 766 -44.09 19.84 -11.27
CA SER A 766 -43.69 21.25 -11.38
C SER A 766 -44.28 21.99 -12.57
#